data_AF-A0A9D6RDA2-F1
#
_entry.id   AF-A0A9D6RDA2-F1
#
_cell.length_a   1.000
_cell.length_b   1.000
_cell.length_c   1.000
_cell.angle_alpha   90.00
_cell.angle_beta   90.00
_cell.angle_gamma   90.00
#
_symmetry.space_group_name_H-M   'P 1'
#
loop_
_entity.id
_entity.type
_entity.pdbx_description
1 polymer ?
#
loop_
_entity_poly.entity_id
_entity_poly.type
_entity_poly.pdbx_seq_one_letter_code
_entity_poly.pdbx_strand_id
1 'polypeptide(L)'
;MKKNVPMTKTNMNKEHALQYIGNTMSLRTPQAKSLVLFADYLESEAGKKALARIKRENRGSVGGVETATREYAQTVPELRQFQAFERTFPAYTFALATGVGKTRLMGAFVAYLYLVHGVQHFLIVAPGNTIYRKLVDDFSKASNPKYVFRGIEEININTTRIITKDNSQQNYATADLFGNKIQINIFNVQQFAQKDIEQEKGITKFSETLGESYFEYLNSLDDLVVLLDESHHYHADAAMGSLDRINPLMGLEFTATPFTGNMIGRGRDKKPEVKRNIFCTYNLGDAIRDGYVKDPWVGTEADVDFGQWESESIETDARKLQLAAFFHERAKVSLKEYAMEENKPEIKPVMLVVAKDTAHASALRALIDSDNFRAGAYKGKVIEVHTKTRGDEADETVEKLISLEHPDNIVEIVIHVNMLKEGWDVANIYTIAPIRSSASEILTEQTIGRGLRLPYGERTGNKNIDRVMIVAHENYAKVVEAARHSNLIQPTNVESISTAASKVVKEVIEVKPVFIATIEEQIKASPAIMQEIKEQATKEVGAVISADGPEDVRQATIQHKADEYVAALAKHTGAPAEEVPFAEGTLFKPFSEPARKELEEISRISAQAIEVRNIPIPRMRLIPHFEELLIKHFDLNTKRLSRFATDASILEERLQGSEEKDLFGNMHQGARETELTHVSSLGEGRAQSPENTLISALIDFPLVDYEDEEQKPLLLKLSKQTVAFYRTFVRDDNAVKMVVENNFRQIAKEIYDQIMEHKEYVKEGYVEPSIGKPKTTLEQFNISKSIDEKPVTLESQLDRFHKDKIYTGFRKACHTMYRFDSSDEGRFAYLLEKDTAVEDWLRPAPKQFEGLHWRDESGDSDHNYEPDFVVELANEIVMVEVKPREEIESFHVQAKKKTAEKYCELATKNVGQFGIVKPWRYLIVPTERITISSTITGLMRNS
;
A
#
# COMPACT_ATOMS: atom_id res chain seq x y z
N MET A 1 49.80 -34.26 10.55
CA MET A 1 48.57 -34.49 9.76
C MET A 1 47.93 -33.14 9.47
N LYS A 2 47.96 -32.67 8.21
CA LYS A 2 47.21 -31.49 7.79
C LYS A 2 45.72 -31.82 7.89
N LYS A 3 45.01 -31.28 8.89
CA LYS A 3 43.56 -31.31 8.90
C LYS A 3 43.08 -30.24 7.91
N ASN A 4 42.66 -30.70 6.74
CA ASN A 4 41.86 -29.91 5.82
C ASN A 4 40.59 -29.50 6.56
N VAL A 5 40.49 -28.22 6.93
CA VAL A 5 39.20 -27.59 7.21
C VAL A 5 38.53 -27.42 5.83
N PRO A 6 37.36 -28.01 5.56
CA PRO A 6 36.67 -27.76 4.32
C PRO A 6 36.20 -26.30 4.34
N MET A 7 36.83 -25.44 3.56
CA MET A 7 36.21 -24.18 3.15
C MET A 7 34.95 -24.55 2.36
N THR A 8 33.78 -24.45 2.97
CA THR A 8 32.52 -24.49 2.21
C THR A 8 32.41 -23.19 1.43
N LYS A 9 33.01 -23.19 0.24
CA LYS A 9 32.76 -22.22 -0.82
C LYS A 9 31.27 -22.28 -1.17
N THR A 10 30.50 -21.30 -0.72
CA THR A 10 29.15 -21.06 -1.25
C THR A 10 29.20 -20.70 -2.73
N ASN A 11 30.32 -20.12 -3.24
CA ASN A 11 30.72 -19.88 -4.64
C ASN A 11 29.56 -19.83 -5.64
N MET A 12 28.49 -19.14 -5.27
CA MET A 12 27.34 -18.98 -6.13
C MET A 12 27.79 -18.00 -7.21
N ASN A 13 27.55 -18.35 -8.47
CA ASN A 13 27.79 -17.42 -9.56
C ASN A 13 26.97 -16.14 -9.33
N LYS A 14 27.53 -14.98 -9.70
CA LYS A 14 26.92 -13.66 -9.49
C LYS A 14 25.50 -13.58 -10.04
N GLU A 15 25.29 -13.95 -11.30
CA GLU A 15 23.98 -13.86 -11.95
C GLU A 15 22.95 -14.75 -11.24
N HIS A 16 23.36 -15.97 -10.87
CA HIS A 16 22.52 -16.87 -10.09
C HIS A 16 22.19 -16.30 -8.71
N ALA A 17 23.16 -15.73 -8.00
CA ALA A 17 22.95 -15.12 -6.69
C ALA A 17 22.01 -13.91 -6.76
N LEU A 18 22.17 -13.05 -7.77
CA LEU A 18 21.31 -11.88 -7.97
C LEU A 18 19.86 -12.31 -8.24
N GLN A 19 19.65 -13.30 -9.11
CA GLN A 19 18.32 -13.82 -9.40
C GLN A 19 17.71 -14.52 -8.17
N TYR A 20 18.50 -15.34 -7.48
CA TYR A 20 18.07 -16.07 -6.29
C TYR A 20 17.66 -15.11 -5.16
N ILE A 21 18.52 -14.16 -4.81
CA ILE A 21 18.26 -13.15 -3.79
C ILE A 21 17.07 -12.27 -4.20
N GLY A 22 17.06 -11.80 -5.45
CA GLY A 22 16.01 -10.94 -6.00
C GLY A 22 14.62 -11.55 -5.87
N ASN A 23 14.46 -12.79 -6.32
CA ASN A 23 13.18 -13.49 -6.30
C ASN A 23 12.78 -13.87 -4.86
N THR A 24 13.69 -14.49 -4.13
CA THR A 24 13.40 -15.09 -2.82
C THR A 24 13.12 -14.05 -1.74
N MET A 25 13.88 -12.94 -1.75
CA MET A 25 13.63 -11.81 -0.85
C MET A 25 12.58 -10.83 -1.38
N SER A 26 12.05 -11.08 -2.59
CA SER A 26 11.07 -10.25 -3.29
C SER A 26 11.51 -8.79 -3.36
N LEU A 27 12.73 -8.57 -3.87
CA LEU A 27 13.32 -7.25 -3.93
C LEU A 27 12.55 -6.34 -4.88
N ARG A 28 12.24 -5.13 -4.43
CA ARG A 28 11.67 -4.08 -5.30
C ARG A 28 12.73 -3.62 -6.31
N THR A 29 12.31 -3.11 -7.46
CA THR A 29 13.22 -2.63 -8.53
C THR A 29 14.36 -1.75 -8.01
N PRO A 30 14.15 -0.77 -7.10
CA PRO A 30 15.25 0.06 -6.60
C PRO A 30 16.26 -0.71 -5.74
N GLN A 31 15.80 -1.72 -4.98
CA GLN A 31 16.65 -2.59 -4.19
C GLN A 31 17.45 -3.52 -5.10
N ALA A 32 16.78 -4.17 -6.06
CA ALA A 32 17.42 -5.04 -7.04
C ALA A 32 18.47 -4.27 -7.86
N LYS A 33 18.13 -3.08 -8.35
CA LYS A 33 19.07 -2.21 -9.08
C LYS A 33 20.27 -1.82 -8.22
N SER A 34 20.06 -1.45 -6.95
CA SER A 34 21.16 -1.12 -6.03
C SER A 34 22.09 -2.32 -5.79
N LEU A 35 21.51 -3.52 -5.65
CA LEU A 35 22.26 -4.76 -5.47
C LEU A 35 23.09 -5.10 -6.72
N VAL A 36 22.48 -5.02 -7.91
CA VAL A 36 23.15 -5.26 -9.20
C VAL A 36 24.31 -4.28 -9.40
N LEU A 37 24.09 -2.98 -9.20
CA LEU A 37 25.14 -1.95 -9.36
C LEU A 37 26.34 -2.21 -8.45
N PHE A 38 26.09 -2.64 -7.21
CA PHE A 38 27.17 -2.96 -6.28
C PHE A 38 27.86 -4.29 -6.63
N ALA A 39 27.11 -5.30 -7.06
CA ALA A 39 27.65 -6.57 -7.55
C ALA A 39 28.56 -6.37 -8.78
N ASP A 40 28.12 -5.55 -9.74
CA ASP A 40 28.91 -5.17 -10.91
C ASP A 40 30.18 -4.43 -10.52
N TYR A 41 30.06 -3.50 -9.56
CA TYR A 41 31.22 -2.81 -9.00
C TYR A 41 32.23 -3.78 -8.36
N LEU A 42 31.77 -4.76 -7.57
CA LEU A 42 32.64 -5.73 -6.91
C LEU A 42 33.42 -6.60 -7.91
N GLU A 43 32.85 -6.89 -9.09
CA GLU A 43 33.51 -7.61 -10.19
C GLU A 43 34.41 -6.72 -11.07
N SER A 44 34.28 -5.40 -10.97
CA SER A 44 35.17 -4.45 -11.65
C SER A 44 36.59 -4.47 -11.06
N GLU A 45 37.57 -3.92 -11.79
CA GLU A 45 38.93 -3.75 -11.26
C GLU A 45 38.98 -2.85 -10.00
N ALA A 46 38.04 -1.91 -9.87
CA ALA A 46 37.92 -1.08 -8.68
C ALA A 46 37.44 -1.88 -7.47
N GLY A 47 36.39 -2.69 -7.64
CA GLY A 47 35.86 -3.55 -6.60
C GLY A 47 36.82 -4.66 -6.19
N LYS A 48 37.52 -5.28 -7.14
CA LYS A 48 38.58 -6.25 -6.86
C LYS A 48 39.70 -5.64 -6.00
N LYS A 49 40.07 -4.36 -6.21
CA LYS A 49 41.02 -3.65 -5.33
C LYS A 49 40.46 -3.46 -3.92
N ALA A 50 39.16 -3.22 -3.78
CA ALA A 50 38.52 -3.16 -2.46
C ALA A 50 38.55 -4.54 -1.78
N LEU A 51 38.18 -5.61 -2.50
CA LEU A 51 38.13 -6.98 -1.99
C LEU A 51 39.53 -7.57 -1.71
N ALA A 52 40.59 -7.13 -2.41
CA ALA A 52 41.96 -7.54 -2.14
C ALA A 52 42.44 -7.19 -0.72
N ARG A 53 41.73 -6.28 -0.04
CA ARG A 53 41.96 -5.86 1.35
C ARG A 53 41.28 -6.77 2.39
N ILE A 54 40.68 -7.89 1.98
CA ILE A 54 40.03 -8.85 2.88
C ILE A 54 41.01 -9.46 3.89
N LYS A 55 42.30 -9.50 3.62
CA LYS A 55 43.29 -9.77 4.66
C LYS A 55 43.74 -8.47 5.28
N ARG A 56 43.74 -8.38 6.62
CA ARG A 56 44.13 -7.14 7.33
C ARG A 56 45.51 -6.62 6.95
N GLU A 57 46.47 -7.51 6.73
CA GLU A 57 47.83 -7.16 6.29
C GLU A 57 47.88 -6.39 4.95
N ASN A 58 46.84 -6.54 4.12
CA ASN A 58 46.69 -5.84 2.85
C ASN A 58 45.91 -4.50 2.97
N ARG A 59 45.39 -4.17 4.16
CA ARG A 59 44.66 -2.91 4.39
C ARG A 59 45.65 -1.73 4.47
N GLY A 60 46.04 -1.21 3.30
CA GLY A 60 46.82 0.02 3.16
C GLY A 60 45.96 1.29 3.10
N SER A 61 46.54 2.41 2.64
CA SER A 61 45.81 3.64 2.36
C SER A 61 44.63 3.41 1.40
N VAL A 62 43.51 4.09 1.64
CA VAL A 62 42.31 3.99 0.79
C VAL A 62 42.42 4.76 -0.52
N GLY A 63 43.40 5.66 -0.68
CA GLY A 63 43.49 6.54 -1.85
C GLY A 63 43.54 5.80 -3.20
N GLY A 64 44.16 4.62 -3.25
CA GLY A 64 44.18 3.78 -4.45
C GLY A 64 42.82 3.17 -4.80
N VAL A 65 42.04 2.78 -3.79
CA VAL A 65 40.67 2.27 -3.97
C VAL A 65 39.72 3.41 -4.31
N GLU A 66 39.87 4.57 -3.68
CA GLU A 66 39.07 5.76 -3.94
C GLU A 66 39.22 6.21 -5.39
N THR A 67 40.46 6.32 -5.87
CA THR A 67 40.75 6.74 -7.25
C THR A 67 40.10 5.79 -8.25
N ALA A 68 40.29 4.47 -8.07
CA ALA A 68 39.69 3.47 -8.94
C ALA A 68 38.15 3.47 -8.88
N THR A 69 37.58 3.67 -7.69
CA THR A 69 36.12 3.75 -7.49
C THR A 69 35.55 4.98 -8.19
N ARG A 70 36.22 6.13 -8.07
CA ARG A 70 35.81 7.37 -8.75
C ARG A 70 35.87 7.21 -10.27
N GLU A 71 36.92 6.60 -10.81
CA GLU A 71 37.04 6.33 -12.25
C GLU A 71 35.91 5.42 -12.74
N TYR A 72 35.63 4.31 -12.05
CA TYR A 72 34.51 3.43 -12.36
C TYR A 72 33.15 4.15 -12.25
N ALA A 73 32.97 4.98 -11.22
CA ALA A 73 31.73 5.73 -11.04
C ALA A 73 31.45 6.73 -12.18
N GLN A 74 32.48 7.21 -12.89
CA GLN A 74 32.28 8.06 -14.07
C GLN A 74 31.78 7.27 -15.29
N THR A 75 32.08 5.97 -15.38
CA THR A 75 31.64 5.12 -16.50
C THR A 75 30.20 4.64 -16.36
N VAL A 76 29.64 4.66 -15.15
CA VAL A 76 28.26 4.22 -14.86
C VAL A 76 27.40 5.44 -14.49
N PRO A 77 26.41 5.84 -15.32
CA PRO A 77 25.60 7.05 -15.08
C PRO A 77 25.00 7.16 -13.67
N GLU A 78 24.51 6.05 -13.12
CA GLU A 78 23.88 5.97 -11.79
C GLU A 78 24.84 6.22 -10.63
N LEU A 79 26.14 6.03 -10.84
CA LEU A 79 27.16 6.13 -9.80
C LEU A 79 27.91 7.47 -9.82
N ARG A 80 27.64 8.35 -10.79
CA ARG A 80 28.38 9.60 -11.03
C ARG A 80 28.41 10.58 -9.85
N GLN A 81 27.53 10.42 -8.87
CA GLN A 81 27.53 11.24 -7.65
C GLN A 81 28.69 10.92 -6.70
N PHE A 82 29.37 9.80 -6.88
CA PHE A 82 30.52 9.43 -6.06
C PHE A 82 31.72 10.36 -6.34
N GLN A 83 32.26 10.97 -5.28
CA GLN A 83 33.40 11.89 -5.36
C GLN A 83 34.62 11.38 -4.58
N ALA A 84 34.43 10.98 -3.33
CA ALA A 84 35.51 10.56 -2.43
C ALA A 84 34.96 9.77 -1.23
N PHE A 85 35.82 8.98 -0.57
CA PHE A 85 35.46 8.37 0.71
C PHE A 85 35.55 9.39 1.85
N GLU A 86 34.67 9.22 2.84
CA GLU A 86 34.61 10.08 4.04
C GLU A 86 35.13 9.36 5.29
N ARG A 87 35.74 8.18 5.09
CA ARG A 87 36.22 7.25 6.12
C ARG A 87 37.66 6.83 5.84
N THR A 88 38.33 6.28 6.84
CA THR A 88 39.68 5.69 6.67
C THR A 88 39.67 4.32 5.97
N PHE A 89 38.47 3.79 5.70
CA PHE A 89 38.20 2.56 4.94
C PHE A 89 37.20 2.85 3.79
N PRO A 90 37.09 1.98 2.77
CA PRO A 90 36.14 2.19 1.67
C PRO A 90 34.70 2.16 2.19
N ALA A 91 33.92 3.21 1.95
CA ALA A 91 32.54 3.34 2.43
C ALA A 91 31.60 3.83 1.32
N TYR A 92 30.52 3.09 1.07
CA TYR A 92 29.59 3.33 -0.04
C TYR A 92 28.20 3.71 0.49
N THR A 93 27.72 4.90 0.14
CA THR A 93 26.40 5.38 0.55
C THR A 93 25.32 5.04 -0.47
N PHE A 94 24.32 4.28 -0.03
CA PHE A 94 23.07 4.00 -0.73
C PHE A 94 21.98 4.94 -0.20
N ALA A 95 21.72 6.00 -0.97
CA ALA A 95 20.73 7.01 -0.64
C ALA A 95 19.37 6.62 -1.23
N LEU A 96 18.52 6.00 -0.43
CA LEU A 96 17.23 5.44 -0.86
C LEU A 96 16.09 6.08 -0.10
N ALA A 97 15.03 6.45 -0.83
CA ALA A 97 13.83 7.02 -0.25
C ALA A 97 13.24 6.16 0.87
N THR A 98 12.61 6.85 1.83
CA THR A 98 11.84 6.22 2.90
C THR A 98 10.70 5.37 2.31
N GLY A 99 10.42 4.23 2.93
CA GLY A 99 9.39 3.30 2.45
C GLY A 99 9.81 2.36 1.31
N VAL A 100 10.97 2.57 0.68
CA VAL A 100 11.46 1.70 -0.42
C VAL A 100 12.12 0.41 0.09
N GLY A 101 12.43 0.32 1.39
CA GLY A 101 12.88 -0.92 2.05
C GLY A 101 14.39 -1.06 2.24
N LYS A 102 15.04 -0.02 2.79
CA LYS A 102 16.49 0.00 3.11
C LYS A 102 16.98 -1.22 3.91
N THR A 103 16.24 -1.59 4.96
CA THR A 103 16.57 -2.76 5.80
C THR A 103 16.56 -4.08 5.02
N ARG A 104 15.68 -4.22 4.02
CA ARG A 104 15.64 -5.40 3.13
C ARG A 104 16.87 -5.44 2.23
N LEU A 105 17.26 -4.30 1.65
CA LEU A 105 18.49 -4.18 0.85
C LEU A 105 19.73 -4.49 1.69
N MET A 106 19.78 -4.04 2.94
CA MET A 106 20.87 -4.36 3.86
C MET A 106 21.03 -5.87 4.04
N GLY A 107 19.91 -6.60 4.24
CA GLY A 107 19.93 -8.07 4.26
C GLY A 107 20.37 -8.69 2.94
N ALA A 108 19.95 -8.12 1.80
CA ALA A 108 20.35 -8.59 0.47
C ALA A 108 21.87 -8.44 0.24
N PHE A 109 22.50 -7.37 0.73
CA PHE A 109 23.95 -7.22 0.69
C PHE A 109 24.68 -8.25 1.55
N VAL A 110 24.18 -8.51 2.76
CA VAL A 110 24.73 -9.57 3.62
C VAL A 110 24.66 -10.92 2.91
N ALA A 111 23.50 -11.24 2.31
CA ALA A 111 23.31 -12.48 1.57
C ALA A 111 24.25 -12.59 0.36
N TYR A 112 24.35 -11.54 -0.45
CA TYR A 112 25.21 -11.54 -1.63
C TYR A 112 26.69 -11.69 -1.28
N LEU A 113 27.19 -10.92 -0.30
CA LEU A 113 28.58 -10.97 0.14
C LEU A 113 28.96 -12.34 0.70
N TYR A 114 28.03 -13.00 1.41
CA TYR A 114 28.24 -14.36 1.91
C TYR A 114 28.19 -15.43 0.79
N LEU A 115 27.19 -15.37 -0.09
CA LEU A 115 26.98 -16.39 -1.13
C LEU A 115 28.05 -16.36 -2.23
N VAL A 116 28.48 -15.16 -2.62
CA VAL A 116 29.42 -14.95 -3.74
C VAL A 116 30.86 -14.80 -3.26
N HIS A 117 31.09 -13.98 -2.23
CA HIS A 117 32.45 -13.65 -1.77
C HIS A 117 32.86 -14.34 -0.47
N GLY A 118 31.97 -15.11 0.16
CA GLY A 118 32.27 -15.88 1.37
C GLY A 118 32.50 -15.02 2.62
N VAL A 119 32.01 -13.78 2.66
CA VAL A 119 32.10 -12.90 3.83
C VAL A 119 31.17 -13.42 4.93
N GLN A 120 31.69 -13.58 6.14
CA GLN A 120 30.99 -14.17 7.28
C GLN A 120 30.73 -13.18 8.40
N HIS A 121 31.53 -12.11 8.53
CA HIS A 121 31.47 -11.20 9.66
C HIS A 121 30.86 -9.85 9.31
N PHE A 122 29.76 -9.49 9.98
CA PHE A 122 29.02 -8.26 9.74
C PHE A 122 28.79 -7.50 11.04
N LEU A 123 28.85 -6.17 10.99
CA LEU A 123 28.50 -5.25 12.08
C LEU A 123 27.46 -4.25 11.61
N ILE A 124 26.24 -4.34 12.15
CA ILE A 124 25.14 -3.40 11.94
C ILE A 124 25.14 -2.38 13.07
N VAL A 125 25.24 -1.10 12.73
CA VAL A 125 25.21 0.00 13.69
C VAL A 125 23.90 0.77 13.56
N ALA A 126 23.20 0.93 14.68
CA ALA A 126 21.96 1.69 14.82
C ALA A 126 22.21 3.05 15.51
N PRO A 127 21.48 4.12 15.17
CA PRO A 127 21.72 5.44 15.76
C PRO A 127 21.08 5.62 17.13
N GLY A 128 20.12 4.78 17.52
CA GLY A 128 19.41 4.83 18.79
C GLY A 128 18.72 3.51 19.15
N ASN A 129 18.18 3.43 20.38
CA ASN A 129 17.62 2.19 20.94
C ASN A 129 16.41 1.65 20.16
N THR A 130 15.54 2.52 19.63
CA THR A 130 14.35 2.10 18.89
C THR A 130 14.71 1.38 17.59
N ILE A 131 15.63 1.96 16.80
CA ILE A 131 16.12 1.34 15.56
C ILE A 131 16.92 0.08 15.90
N TYR A 132 17.72 0.09 16.97
CA TYR A 132 18.43 -1.10 17.45
C TYR A 132 17.47 -2.27 17.75
N ARG A 133 16.41 -2.07 18.55
CA ARG A 133 15.43 -3.14 18.87
C ARG A 133 14.77 -3.68 17.60
N LYS A 134 14.37 -2.78 16.69
CA LYS A 134 13.80 -3.15 15.38
C LYS A 134 14.76 -4.01 14.56
N LEU A 135 16.02 -3.60 14.42
CA LEU A 135 17.02 -4.36 13.65
C LEU A 135 17.33 -5.72 14.27
N VAL A 136 17.37 -5.82 15.60
CA VAL A 136 17.49 -7.11 16.29
C VAL A 136 16.32 -8.01 15.91
N ASP A 137 15.09 -7.50 15.96
CA ASP A 137 13.89 -8.28 15.63
C ASP A 137 13.85 -8.69 14.14
N ASP A 138 14.22 -7.79 13.24
CA ASP A 138 14.23 -8.03 11.79
C ASP A 138 15.28 -9.09 11.37
N PHE A 139 16.39 -9.20 12.12
CA PHE A 139 17.49 -10.14 11.81
C PHE A 139 17.49 -11.43 12.64
N SER A 140 16.82 -11.48 13.81
CA SER A 140 16.90 -12.64 14.72
C SER A 140 15.64 -13.49 14.82
N LYS A 141 14.45 -12.96 14.50
CA LYS A 141 13.17 -13.66 14.74
C LYS A 141 12.55 -14.15 13.43
N ALA A 142 12.63 -15.46 13.17
CA ALA A 142 12.00 -16.05 11.97
C ALA A 142 10.47 -15.87 11.91
N SER A 143 9.80 -15.80 13.08
CA SER A 143 8.37 -15.54 13.19
C SER A 143 7.98 -14.08 12.90
N ASN A 144 8.94 -13.15 12.89
CA ASN A 144 8.67 -11.77 12.55
C ASN A 144 8.28 -11.67 11.06
N PRO A 145 7.13 -11.09 10.70
CA PRO A 145 6.74 -10.84 9.31
C PRO A 145 7.81 -10.10 8.50
N LYS A 146 8.62 -9.27 9.16
CA LYS A 146 9.70 -8.48 8.56
C LYS A 146 11.07 -9.17 8.57
N TYR A 147 11.14 -10.45 8.90
CA TYR A 147 12.41 -11.21 8.89
C TYR A 147 13.15 -11.06 7.55
N VAL A 148 14.39 -10.60 7.62
CA VAL A 148 15.13 -10.16 6.42
C VAL A 148 15.55 -11.30 5.51
N PHE A 149 15.99 -12.43 6.05
CA PHE A 149 16.50 -13.58 5.27
C PHE A 149 15.41 -14.59 4.90
N ARG A 150 14.14 -14.19 4.91
CA ARG A 150 13.04 -15.08 4.56
C ARG A 150 13.27 -15.68 3.17
N GLY A 151 13.31 -17.02 3.12
CA GLY A 151 13.48 -17.82 1.91
C GLY A 151 14.93 -18.13 1.53
N ILE A 152 15.94 -17.46 2.10
CA ILE A 152 17.36 -17.77 1.82
C ILE A 152 17.78 -18.99 2.64
N GLU A 153 17.96 -20.14 2.00
CA GLU A 153 18.16 -21.41 2.70
C GLU A 153 19.50 -21.44 3.45
N GLU A 154 20.55 -20.85 2.86
CA GLU A 154 21.89 -20.83 3.43
C GLU A 154 22.01 -19.91 4.64
N ILE A 155 21.10 -18.94 4.80
CA ILE A 155 21.11 -17.94 5.87
C ILE A 155 19.79 -18.00 6.63
N ASN A 156 19.79 -18.71 7.74
CA ASN A 156 18.64 -18.85 8.63
C ASN A 156 19.08 -18.82 10.10
N ILE A 157 18.13 -18.95 11.03
CA ILE A 157 18.38 -18.89 12.48
C ILE A 157 19.38 -19.95 12.99
N ASN A 158 19.58 -21.06 12.27
CA ASN A 158 20.51 -22.12 12.65
C ASN A 158 21.91 -21.91 12.06
N THR A 159 22.05 -21.15 10.98
CA THR A 159 23.34 -20.86 10.33
C THR A 159 23.87 -19.47 10.67
N THR A 160 23.01 -18.61 11.21
CA THR A 160 23.27 -17.21 11.54
C THR A 160 23.38 -17.01 13.04
N ARG A 161 24.47 -16.39 13.45
CA ARG A 161 24.68 -15.97 14.83
C ARG A 161 24.42 -14.48 14.98
N ILE A 162 23.36 -14.13 15.72
CA ILE A 162 23.08 -12.74 16.08
C ILE A 162 23.71 -12.40 17.43
N ILE A 163 24.62 -11.43 17.44
CA ILE A 163 25.29 -10.95 18.64
C ILE A 163 24.84 -9.52 18.94
N THR A 164 24.40 -9.31 20.16
CA THR A 164 23.94 -8.03 20.69
C THR A 164 24.71 -7.67 21.95
N LYS A 165 24.47 -6.48 22.51
CA LYS A 165 25.07 -6.06 23.79
C LYS A 165 24.86 -7.11 24.89
N ASP A 166 23.63 -7.62 24.99
CA ASP A 166 23.18 -8.39 26.14
C ASP A 166 23.67 -9.84 26.10
N ASN A 167 24.04 -10.35 24.92
CA ASN A 167 24.47 -11.74 24.74
C ASN A 167 25.93 -11.89 24.25
N SER A 168 26.65 -10.78 24.04
CA SER A 168 28.02 -10.78 23.49
C SER A 168 29.01 -11.65 24.27
N GLN A 169 28.96 -11.61 25.60
CA GLN A 169 29.87 -12.39 26.46
C GLN A 169 29.53 -13.89 26.50
N GLN A 170 28.24 -14.25 26.54
CA GLN A 170 27.80 -15.64 26.61
C GLN A 170 27.99 -16.37 25.27
N ASN A 171 27.77 -15.66 24.16
CA ASN A 171 27.90 -16.23 22.84
C ASN A 171 29.37 -16.52 22.49
N TYR A 172 30.33 -15.70 22.87
CA TYR A 172 31.74 -15.94 22.49
C TYR A 172 32.24 -17.36 22.81
N ALA A 173 31.90 -17.92 23.98
CA ALA A 173 32.34 -19.25 24.41
C ALA A 173 31.81 -20.44 23.57
N THR A 174 30.76 -20.23 22.76
CA THR A 174 30.10 -21.30 21.98
C THR A 174 30.40 -21.26 20.47
N ALA A 175 31.28 -20.35 20.02
CA ALA A 175 31.49 -20.07 18.58
C ALA A 175 32.03 -21.26 17.79
N ASP A 176 32.97 -22.02 18.37
CA ASP A 176 33.59 -23.17 17.70
C ASP A 176 32.80 -24.48 17.83
N LEU A 177 31.82 -24.56 18.73
CA LEU A 177 31.11 -25.81 19.04
C LEU A 177 29.94 -26.11 18.09
N PHE A 178 29.32 -25.08 17.49
CA PHE A 178 28.07 -25.22 16.72
C PHE A 178 28.18 -24.94 15.22
N GLY A 179 29.37 -24.62 14.69
CA GLY A 179 29.57 -24.52 13.24
C GLY A 179 28.75 -23.44 12.53
N ASN A 180 28.41 -22.35 13.22
CA ASN A 180 27.73 -21.19 12.64
C ASN A 180 28.57 -20.61 11.48
N LYS A 181 27.93 -20.31 10.34
CA LYS A 181 28.62 -19.90 9.11
C LYS A 181 28.63 -18.39 8.88
N ILE A 182 27.75 -17.65 9.55
CA ILE A 182 27.66 -16.19 9.45
C ILE A 182 27.41 -15.56 10.82
N GLN A 183 28.08 -14.45 11.11
CA GLN A 183 28.01 -13.70 12.36
C GLN A 183 27.59 -12.26 12.09
N ILE A 184 26.47 -11.86 12.69
CA ILE A 184 25.90 -10.51 12.57
C ILE A 184 25.87 -9.88 13.95
N ASN A 185 26.69 -8.84 14.11
CA ASN A 185 26.79 -8.04 15.32
C ASN A 185 25.86 -6.84 15.19
N ILE A 186 24.93 -6.63 16.12
CA ILE A 186 24.01 -5.49 16.09
C ILE A 186 24.26 -4.66 17.34
N PHE A 187 24.66 -3.40 17.16
CA PHE A 187 25.00 -2.49 18.25
C PHE A 187 24.49 -1.07 17.99
N ASN A 188 24.30 -0.31 19.05
CA ASN A 188 24.00 1.10 18.99
C ASN A 188 25.30 1.92 18.95
N VAL A 189 25.35 2.98 18.13
CA VAL A 189 26.49 3.90 17.98
C VAL A 189 26.97 4.48 19.31
N GLN A 190 26.08 4.72 20.28
CA GLN A 190 26.50 5.25 21.59
C GLN A 190 27.47 4.33 22.33
N GLN A 191 27.48 3.03 22.02
CA GLN A 191 28.39 2.04 22.60
C GLN A 191 29.81 2.12 22.04
N PHE A 192 30.00 2.88 20.95
CA PHE A 192 31.29 3.18 20.34
C PHE A 192 31.73 4.62 20.65
N ALA A 193 31.07 5.32 21.58
CA ALA A 193 31.43 6.70 21.91
C ALA A 193 32.83 6.77 22.51
N GLN A 194 33.59 7.82 22.17
CA GLN A 194 34.97 8.00 22.63
C GLN A 194 35.11 7.98 24.15
N LYS A 195 34.14 8.55 24.88
CA LYS A 195 34.05 8.49 26.35
C LYS A 195 34.02 7.05 26.91
N ASP A 196 33.40 6.11 26.19
CA ASP A 196 33.30 4.72 26.61
C ASP A 196 34.58 3.96 26.28
N ILE A 197 35.33 4.39 25.25
CA ILE A 197 36.67 3.88 24.96
C ILE A 197 37.67 4.35 26.01
N GLU A 198 37.64 5.65 26.37
CA GLU A 198 38.53 6.23 27.38
C GLU A 198 38.25 5.70 28.80
N GLN A 199 37.00 5.31 29.08
CA GLN A 199 36.58 4.78 30.39
C GLN A 199 36.49 3.25 30.43
N GLU A 200 36.88 2.54 29.37
CA GLU A 200 36.79 1.08 29.23
C GLU A 200 35.40 0.51 29.60
N LYS A 201 34.35 1.09 29.04
CA LYS A 201 32.95 0.73 29.30
C LYS A 201 32.29 0.01 28.12
N GLY A 202 31.39 -0.93 28.41
CA GLY A 202 30.65 -1.64 27.38
C GLY A 202 31.53 -2.59 26.57
N ILE A 203 31.56 -2.45 25.25
CA ILE A 203 32.31 -3.35 24.34
C ILE A 203 33.83 -3.14 24.39
N THR A 204 34.29 -2.02 24.93
CA THR A 204 35.73 -1.69 25.10
C THR A 204 36.27 -2.21 26.42
N LYS A 205 35.41 -2.66 27.34
CA LYS A 205 35.80 -3.26 28.61
C LYS A 205 36.50 -4.60 28.35
N PHE A 206 37.62 -4.81 29.05
CA PHE A 206 38.29 -6.10 29.04
C PHE A 206 37.35 -7.22 29.52
N SER A 207 37.33 -8.33 28.79
CA SER A 207 36.56 -9.51 29.15
C SER A 207 37.51 -10.66 29.46
N GLU A 208 37.40 -11.20 30.67
CA GLU A 208 38.19 -12.35 31.12
C GLU A 208 37.94 -13.60 30.25
N THR A 209 36.73 -13.73 29.68
CA THR A 209 36.35 -14.82 28.77
C THR A 209 37.01 -14.68 27.39
N LEU A 210 37.21 -13.45 26.93
CA LEU A 210 37.81 -13.14 25.62
C LEU A 210 39.34 -13.07 25.68
N GLY A 211 39.90 -12.71 26.83
CA GLY A 211 41.32 -12.34 26.95
C GLY A 211 41.65 -10.97 26.34
N GLU A 212 40.64 -10.28 25.79
CA GLU A 212 40.69 -8.94 25.20
C GLU A 212 39.31 -8.26 25.33
N SER A 213 39.17 -7.03 24.82
CA SER A 213 37.86 -6.37 24.72
C SER A 213 37.10 -6.84 23.47
N TYR A 214 35.76 -6.77 23.49
CA TYR A 214 34.96 -7.12 22.31
C TYR A 214 35.24 -6.20 21.11
N PHE A 215 35.61 -4.94 21.40
CA PHE A 215 36.08 -4.00 20.39
C PHE A 215 37.35 -4.49 19.68
N GLU A 216 38.33 -5.01 20.43
CA GLU A 216 39.54 -5.59 19.84
C GLU A 216 39.25 -6.89 19.08
N TYR A 217 38.32 -7.71 19.57
CA TYR A 217 37.84 -8.86 18.82
C TYR A 217 37.24 -8.45 17.46
N LEU A 218 36.35 -7.45 17.41
CA LEU A 218 35.81 -6.93 16.14
C LEU A 218 36.93 -6.40 15.22
N ASN A 219 37.88 -5.68 15.81
CA ASN A 219 39.06 -5.18 15.11
C ASN A 219 39.88 -6.34 14.51
N SER A 220 39.97 -7.49 15.20
CA SER A 220 40.74 -8.67 14.76
C SER A 220 40.21 -9.35 13.48
N LEU A 221 38.96 -9.11 13.10
CA LEU A 221 38.28 -9.79 11.99
C LEU A 221 38.72 -9.30 10.59
N ASP A 222 39.12 -10.24 9.75
CA ASP A 222 39.67 -10.03 8.39
C ASP A 222 38.62 -9.57 7.36
N ASP A 223 37.42 -10.12 7.40
CA ASP A 223 36.36 -9.87 6.42
C ASP A 223 35.22 -9.01 6.97
N LEU A 224 35.42 -8.33 8.10
CA LEU A 224 34.38 -7.52 8.75
C LEU A 224 33.83 -6.42 7.82
N VAL A 225 32.53 -6.49 7.53
CA VAL A 225 31.78 -5.45 6.82
C VAL A 225 30.87 -4.70 7.79
N VAL A 226 30.92 -3.37 7.76
CA VAL A 226 30.08 -2.51 8.62
C VAL A 226 28.89 -1.99 7.83
N LEU A 227 27.68 -2.12 8.37
CA LEU A 227 26.44 -1.61 7.79
C LEU A 227 25.90 -0.52 8.72
N LEU A 228 25.69 0.68 8.18
CA LEU A 228 25.29 1.86 8.92
C LEU A 228 23.87 2.27 8.50
N ASP A 229 22.89 2.05 9.39
CA ASP A 229 21.51 2.49 9.13
C ASP A 229 21.30 3.95 9.56
N GLU A 230 20.51 4.70 8.81
CA GLU A 230 20.36 6.16 8.96
C GLU A 230 21.70 6.90 9.07
N SER A 231 22.58 6.64 8.11
CA SER A 231 24.00 7.07 8.14
C SER A 231 24.26 8.58 8.21
N HIS A 232 23.22 9.42 8.15
CA HIS A 232 23.32 10.87 8.34
C HIS A 232 23.53 11.26 9.81
N HIS A 233 23.25 10.39 10.78
CA HIS A 233 23.59 10.63 12.19
C HIS A 233 25.09 10.55 12.47
N TYR A 234 25.81 9.78 11.65
CA TYR A 234 27.20 9.42 11.94
C TYR A 234 28.21 10.38 11.33
N HIS A 235 27.84 11.65 11.09
CA HIS A 235 28.72 12.66 10.47
C HIS A 235 29.19 13.79 11.40
N ALA A 236 28.55 13.96 12.57
CA ALA A 236 28.84 15.04 13.51
C ALA A 236 29.27 14.55 14.92
N ASP A 237 29.32 13.23 15.13
CA ASP A 237 29.43 12.64 16.48
C ASP A 237 30.83 12.10 16.77
N ALA A 238 31.33 12.29 18.00
CA ALA A 238 32.65 11.83 18.44
C ALA A 238 32.82 10.29 18.33
N ALA A 239 31.72 9.55 18.16
CA ALA A 239 31.70 8.12 17.87
C ALA A 239 32.25 7.76 16.46
N MET A 240 32.38 8.72 15.53
CA MET A 240 32.92 8.48 14.17
C MET A 240 34.35 7.93 14.18
N GLY A 241 35.23 8.55 14.96
CA GLY A 241 36.64 8.13 15.02
C GLY A 241 36.81 6.70 15.54
N SER A 242 35.81 6.20 16.28
CA SER A 242 35.80 4.84 16.82
C SER A 242 35.51 3.77 15.76
N LEU A 243 34.66 4.06 14.77
CA LEU A 243 34.41 3.13 13.66
C LEU A 243 35.62 3.03 12.74
N ASP A 244 36.31 4.15 12.50
CA ASP A 244 37.58 4.17 11.75
C ASP A 244 38.68 3.34 12.44
N ARG A 245 38.64 3.21 13.78
CA ARG A 245 39.56 2.38 14.57
C ARG A 245 39.31 0.87 14.46
N ILE A 246 38.10 0.45 14.11
CA ILE A 246 37.79 -0.95 13.81
C ILE A 246 38.47 -1.38 12.50
N ASN A 247 38.77 -0.42 11.63
CA ASN A 247 39.43 -0.61 10.34
C ASN A 247 38.76 -1.73 9.49
N PRO A 248 37.44 -1.73 9.28
CA PRO A 248 36.74 -2.82 8.57
C PRO A 248 37.19 -2.98 7.10
N LEU A 249 36.80 -4.09 6.46
CA LEU A 249 37.01 -4.31 5.03
C LEU A 249 36.36 -3.19 4.22
N MET A 250 35.09 -2.90 4.51
CA MET A 250 34.32 -1.81 3.93
C MET A 250 33.10 -1.43 4.78
N GLY A 251 32.53 -0.27 4.49
CA GLY A 251 31.26 0.21 5.03
C GLY A 251 30.17 0.31 3.96
N LEU A 252 28.95 -0.10 4.31
CA LEU A 252 27.73 0.11 3.53
C LEU A 252 26.82 1.05 4.31
N GLU A 253 26.61 2.24 3.78
CA GLU A 253 25.84 3.32 4.43
C GLU A 253 24.44 3.41 3.82
N PHE A 254 23.39 3.36 4.64
CA PHE A 254 22.01 3.48 4.18
C PHE A 254 21.40 4.75 4.76
N THR A 255 20.76 5.56 3.93
CA THR A 255 20.07 6.78 4.40
C THR A 255 19.03 7.21 3.38
N ALA A 256 17.98 7.89 3.83
CA ALA A 256 17.11 8.63 2.90
C ALA A 256 17.62 10.05 2.62
N THR A 257 18.44 10.57 3.53
CA THR A 257 18.94 11.94 3.50
C THR A 257 20.47 11.91 3.44
N PRO A 258 21.08 12.04 2.25
CA PRO A 258 22.53 11.91 2.07
C PRO A 258 23.27 13.22 2.38
N PHE A 259 22.95 13.83 3.53
CA PHE A 259 23.58 15.07 3.98
C PHE A 259 24.54 14.78 5.13
N THR A 260 25.67 15.49 5.16
CA THR A 260 26.50 15.61 6.36
C THR A 260 25.80 16.65 7.25
N GLY A 261 25.80 16.49 8.57
CA GLY A 261 25.09 17.39 9.49
C GLY A 261 25.58 18.85 9.49
N ASN A 262 26.51 19.19 8.59
CA ASN A 262 27.09 20.51 8.42
C ASN A 262 26.23 21.37 7.48
N MET A 263 26.24 22.68 7.70
CA MET A 263 25.58 23.65 6.83
C MET A 263 26.65 24.48 6.10
N ILE A 264 26.59 24.52 4.77
CA ILE A 264 27.44 25.34 3.90
C ILE A 264 26.69 26.63 3.53
N GLY A 265 27.39 27.76 3.53
CA GLY A 265 26.85 29.07 3.16
C GLY A 265 26.82 30.07 4.33
N ARG A 266 26.45 31.33 4.04
CA ARG A 266 26.34 32.41 5.04
C ARG A 266 24.90 32.93 5.12
N GLY A 267 24.47 33.31 6.33
CA GLY A 267 23.15 33.93 6.53
C GLY A 267 21.99 32.98 6.27
N ARG A 268 20.97 33.45 5.52
CA ARG A 268 19.75 32.69 5.18
C ARG A 268 19.95 31.64 4.08
N ASP A 269 21.08 31.66 3.36
CA ASP A 269 21.38 30.71 2.27
C ASP A 269 22.15 29.45 2.73
N LYS A 270 22.07 29.12 4.03
CA LYS A 270 22.70 27.90 4.56
C LYS A 270 22.01 26.67 4.00
N LYS A 271 22.75 25.82 3.29
CA LYS A 271 22.27 24.52 2.79
C LYS A 271 23.04 23.38 3.46
N PRO A 272 22.39 22.23 3.70
CA PRO A 272 23.08 21.06 4.23
C PRO A 272 24.14 20.59 3.22
N GLU A 273 25.33 20.26 3.72
CA GLU A 273 26.41 19.68 2.93
C GLU A 273 26.04 18.27 2.48
N VAL A 274 26.30 17.92 1.23
CA VAL A 274 25.97 16.61 0.66
C VAL A 274 27.16 15.66 0.87
N LYS A 275 26.87 14.40 1.21
CA LYS A 275 27.90 13.36 1.31
C LYS A 275 28.67 13.20 0.00
N ARG A 276 29.98 13.00 0.09
CA ARG A 276 30.87 12.81 -1.07
C ARG A 276 31.00 11.34 -1.50
N ASN A 277 30.58 10.39 -0.66
CA ASN A 277 30.68 8.95 -0.90
C ASN A 277 29.35 8.32 -1.38
N ILE A 278 28.46 9.11 -2.00
CA ILE A 278 27.19 8.62 -2.54
C ILE A 278 27.47 7.68 -3.70
N PHE A 279 27.20 6.39 -3.49
CA PHE A 279 27.40 5.36 -4.49
C PHE A 279 26.18 5.21 -5.38
N CYS A 280 24.97 5.12 -4.81
CA CYS A 280 23.74 4.98 -5.58
C CYS A 280 22.63 5.83 -4.95
N THR A 281 21.78 6.45 -5.78
CA THR A 281 20.63 7.24 -5.33
C THR A 281 19.31 6.75 -5.92
N TYR A 282 18.29 6.68 -5.08
CA TYR A 282 16.90 6.55 -5.47
C TYR A 282 16.07 7.49 -4.59
N ASN A 283 15.73 8.65 -5.14
CA ASN A 283 15.11 9.73 -4.37
C ASN A 283 13.60 9.50 -4.18
N LEU A 284 12.98 10.32 -3.32
CA LEU A 284 11.57 10.18 -2.99
C LEU A 284 10.64 10.49 -4.17
N GLY A 285 11.03 11.42 -5.05
CA GLY A 285 10.27 11.73 -6.27
C GLY A 285 10.18 10.55 -7.23
N ASP A 286 11.26 9.79 -7.39
CA ASP A 286 11.27 8.56 -8.19
C ASP A 286 10.42 7.47 -7.53
N ALA A 287 10.49 7.31 -6.20
CA ALA A 287 9.64 6.37 -5.47
C ALA A 287 8.14 6.65 -5.63
N ILE A 288 7.76 7.93 -5.66
CA ILE A 288 6.38 8.39 -5.91
C ILE A 288 5.98 8.09 -7.35
N ARG A 289 6.83 8.44 -8.33
CA ARG A 289 6.56 8.24 -9.77
C ARG A 289 6.39 6.75 -10.12
N ASP A 290 7.21 5.90 -9.53
CA ASP A 290 7.19 4.44 -9.76
C ASP A 290 6.11 3.73 -8.93
N GLY A 291 5.37 4.46 -8.09
CA GLY A 291 4.24 3.93 -7.34
C GLY A 291 4.58 3.06 -6.14
N TYR A 292 5.82 3.13 -5.61
CA TYR A 292 6.24 2.34 -4.44
C TYR A 292 5.77 2.91 -3.09
N VAL A 293 5.25 4.13 -3.12
CA VAL A 293 4.76 4.89 -1.98
C VAL A 293 3.44 5.60 -2.34
N LYS A 294 2.69 6.03 -1.33
CA LYS A 294 1.51 6.90 -1.46
C LYS A 294 1.89 8.20 -2.15
N ASP A 295 0.94 8.81 -2.85
CA ASP A 295 1.10 10.14 -3.41
C ASP A 295 0.89 11.22 -2.35
N PRO A 296 1.81 12.19 -2.17
CA PRO A 296 1.54 13.35 -1.36
C PRO A 296 0.58 14.29 -2.11
N TRP A 297 -0.51 14.65 -1.44
CA TRP A 297 -1.50 15.61 -1.90
C TRP A 297 -1.56 16.79 -0.95
N VAL A 298 -1.87 17.96 -1.49
CA VAL A 298 -2.08 19.16 -0.68
C VAL A 298 -3.55 19.55 -0.68
N GLY A 299 -4.12 19.72 0.51
CA GLY A 299 -5.52 20.08 0.72
C GLY A 299 -5.64 21.51 1.24
N THR A 300 -6.54 22.30 0.65
CA THR A 300 -6.85 23.66 1.09
C THR A 300 -8.33 24.00 0.87
N GLU A 301 -8.80 25.15 1.35
CA GLU A 301 -10.14 25.68 1.07
C GLU A 301 -10.09 26.62 -0.14
N ALA A 302 -11.05 26.49 -1.06
CA ALA A 302 -11.09 27.28 -2.29
C ALA A 302 -11.33 28.78 -2.03
N ASP A 303 -12.13 29.10 -1.00
CA ASP A 303 -12.68 30.44 -0.77
C ASP A 303 -11.95 31.22 0.34
N VAL A 304 -10.76 30.76 0.76
CA VAL A 304 -10.08 31.29 1.95
C VAL A 304 -8.67 31.73 1.64
N ASP A 305 -8.39 33.00 1.93
CA ASP A 305 -7.03 33.50 2.05
C ASP A 305 -6.60 33.51 3.52
N PHE A 306 -5.88 32.45 3.92
CA PHE A 306 -5.31 32.32 5.26
C PHE A 306 -4.31 33.45 5.60
N GLY A 307 -3.79 34.17 4.60
CA GLY A 307 -2.92 35.33 4.82
C GLY A 307 -3.62 36.52 5.48
N GLN A 308 -4.97 36.53 5.49
CA GLN A 308 -5.78 37.56 6.15
C GLN A 308 -6.08 37.22 7.62
N TRP A 309 -5.71 36.01 8.05
CA TRP A 309 -5.93 35.53 9.42
C TRP A 309 -4.65 35.70 10.23
N GLU A 310 -4.79 35.89 11.54
CA GLU A 310 -3.65 35.97 12.42
C GLU A 310 -2.92 34.62 12.45
N SER A 311 -1.70 34.61 11.90
CA SER A 311 -0.81 33.46 11.93
C SER A 311 -0.47 33.20 13.39
N GLU A 312 -0.96 32.07 13.94
CA GLU A 312 -0.82 31.64 15.34
C GLU A 312 -2.00 31.96 16.29
N SER A 313 -3.17 32.35 15.79
CA SER A 313 -4.39 32.35 16.62
C SER A 313 -5.04 30.97 16.71
N ILE A 314 -5.65 30.67 17.86
CA ILE A 314 -6.33 29.39 18.10
C ILE A 314 -7.53 29.19 17.15
N GLU A 315 -8.16 30.28 16.67
CA GLU A 315 -9.25 30.23 15.70
C GLU A 315 -8.78 29.76 14.32
N THR A 316 -7.63 30.29 13.87
CA THR A 316 -6.98 29.85 12.64
C THR A 316 -6.61 28.37 12.75
N ASP A 317 -6.09 27.93 13.89
CA ASP A 317 -5.68 26.55 14.12
C ASP A 317 -6.87 25.58 14.21
N ALA A 318 -7.98 26.02 14.81
CA ALA A 318 -9.25 25.30 14.80
C ALA A 318 -9.73 25.02 13.37
N ARG A 319 -9.67 26.03 12.49
CA ARG A 319 -10.10 25.89 11.08
C ARG A 319 -9.21 24.91 10.31
N LYS A 320 -7.89 25.00 10.48
CA LYS A 320 -6.93 24.06 9.88
C LYS A 320 -7.19 22.62 10.33
N LEU A 321 -7.46 22.43 11.63
CA LEU A 321 -7.77 21.13 12.20
C LEU A 321 -9.10 20.56 11.68
N GLN A 322 -10.11 21.40 11.47
CA GLN A 322 -11.39 20.98 10.86
C GLN A 322 -11.19 20.48 9.43
N LEU A 323 -10.40 21.20 8.63
CA LEU A 323 -10.04 20.78 7.28
C LEU A 323 -9.24 19.47 7.28
N ALA A 324 -8.28 19.32 8.18
CA ALA A 324 -7.52 18.08 8.34
C ALA A 324 -8.43 16.90 8.72
N ALA A 325 -9.32 17.08 9.69
CA ALA A 325 -10.29 16.07 10.10
C ALA A 325 -11.21 15.66 8.93
N PHE A 326 -11.67 16.60 8.10
CA PHE A 326 -12.45 16.28 6.90
C PHE A 326 -11.73 15.31 5.97
N PHE A 327 -10.46 15.59 5.64
CA PHE A 327 -9.69 14.70 4.77
C PHE A 327 -9.38 13.36 5.43
N HIS A 328 -9.15 13.36 6.74
CA HIS A 328 -8.92 12.17 7.53
C HIS A 328 -10.15 11.23 7.55
N GLU A 329 -11.34 11.78 7.79
CA GLU A 329 -12.61 11.03 7.73
C GLU A 329 -12.84 10.43 6.34
N ARG A 330 -12.55 11.19 5.28
CA ARG A 330 -12.70 10.67 3.91
C ARG A 330 -11.77 9.48 3.64
N ALA A 331 -10.52 9.54 4.10
CA ALA A 331 -9.60 8.40 4.00
C ALA A 331 -10.12 7.20 4.81
N LYS A 332 -10.63 7.43 6.02
CA LYS A 332 -11.23 6.40 6.88
C LYS A 332 -12.39 5.67 6.21
N VAL A 333 -13.29 6.41 5.58
CA VAL A 333 -14.44 5.83 4.84
C VAL A 333 -13.93 4.95 3.71
N SER A 334 -13.05 5.47 2.84
CA SER A 334 -12.56 4.71 1.69
C SER A 334 -11.72 3.48 2.08
N LEU A 335 -10.97 3.55 3.18
CA LEU A 335 -10.21 2.38 3.68
C LEU A 335 -11.14 1.27 4.16
N LYS A 336 -12.22 1.63 4.85
CA LYS A 336 -13.21 0.66 5.34
C LYS A 336 -14.00 0.05 4.19
N GLU A 337 -14.44 0.86 3.24
CA GLU A 337 -15.10 0.40 1.99
C GLU A 337 -14.21 -0.61 1.25
N TYR A 338 -12.97 -0.24 0.97
CA TYR A 338 -12.03 -1.11 0.25
C TYR A 338 -11.67 -2.39 1.01
N ALA A 339 -11.51 -2.32 2.33
CA ALA A 339 -11.25 -3.52 3.13
C ALA A 339 -12.39 -4.55 3.01
N MET A 340 -13.64 -4.09 3.02
CA MET A 340 -14.82 -4.93 2.83
C MET A 340 -14.95 -5.41 1.36
N GLU A 341 -14.76 -4.51 0.40
CA GLU A 341 -14.84 -4.77 -1.05
C GLU A 341 -13.73 -5.69 -1.57
N GLU A 342 -12.57 -5.76 -0.92
CA GLU A 342 -11.46 -6.61 -1.35
C GLU A 342 -11.17 -7.77 -0.39
N ASN A 343 -11.96 -7.91 0.68
CA ASN A 343 -11.72 -8.87 1.77
C ASN A 343 -10.28 -8.77 2.32
N LYS A 344 -9.79 -7.53 2.45
CA LYS A 344 -8.48 -7.19 3.01
C LYS A 344 -8.64 -6.76 4.48
N PRO A 345 -7.59 -6.88 5.31
CA PRO A 345 -7.64 -6.38 6.69
C PRO A 345 -7.97 -4.89 6.73
N GLU A 346 -8.83 -4.48 7.67
CA GLU A 346 -9.16 -3.06 7.85
C GLU A 346 -7.91 -2.28 8.28
N ILE A 347 -7.67 -1.17 7.60
CA ILE A 347 -6.55 -0.28 7.88
C ILE A 347 -7.09 0.97 8.57
N LYS A 348 -6.70 1.14 9.83
CA LYS A 348 -7.05 2.31 10.62
C LYS A 348 -6.13 3.49 10.25
N PRO A 349 -6.65 4.59 9.68
CA PRO A 349 -5.83 5.76 9.38
C PRO A 349 -5.45 6.54 10.64
N VAL A 350 -4.33 7.27 10.57
CA VAL A 350 -3.85 8.18 11.61
C VAL A 350 -3.68 9.58 11.04
N MET A 351 -4.09 10.59 11.81
CA MET A 351 -3.85 12.00 11.55
C MET A 351 -2.71 12.53 12.45
N LEU A 352 -1.73 13.17 11.82
CA LEU A 352 -0.58 13.77 12.49
C LEU A 352 -0.72 15.29 12.56
N VAL A 353 -0.65 15.86 13.76
CA VAL A 353 -0.74 17.29 14.02
C VAL A 353 0.61 17.81 14.50
N VAL A 354 1.19 18.76 13.76
CA VAL A 354 2.51 19.36 14.08
C VAL A 354 2.30 20.64 14.89
N ALA A 355 2.56 20.57 16.20
CA ALA A 355 2.41 21.69 17.11
C ALA A 355 3.71 22.50 17.29
N LYS A 356 3.58 23.73 17.78
CA LYS A 356 4.72 24.68 17.95
C LYS A 356 5.59 24.34 19.16
N ASP A 357 4.94 24.16 20.30
CA ASP A 357 5.53 23.86 21.60
C ASP A 357 4.52 23.04 22.44
N THR A 358 4.93 22.59 23.61
CA THR A 358 4.11 21.74 24.48
C THR A 358 2.83 22.44 24.95
N ALA A 359 2.87 23.75 25.21
CA ALA A 359 1.67 24.47 25.64
C ALA A 359 0.65 24.56 24.50
N HIS A 360 1.13 24.80 23.27
CA HIS A 360 0.31 24.77 22.08
C HIS A 360 -0.28 23.37 21.83
N ALA A 361 0.51 22.31 21.97
CA ALA A 361 0.03 20.94 21.79
C ALA A 361 -1.11 20.60 22.74
N SER A 362 -1.00 20.95 24.02
CA SER A 362 -2.08 20.76 24.99
C SER A 362 -3.33 21.60 24.67
N ALA A 363 -3.16 22.82 24.12
CA ALA A 363 -4.29 23.63 23.67
C ALA A 363 -5.02 23.02 22.46
N LEU A 364 -4.27 22.50 21.48
CA LEU A 364 -4.85 21.78 20.33
C LEU A 364 -5.56 20.51 20.77
N ARG A 365 -4.99 19.78 21.74
CA ARG A 365 -5.65 18.60 22.32
C ARG A 365 -7.00 18.97 22.92
N ALA A 366 -7.05 20.01 23.78
CA ALA A 366 -8.30 20.46 24.39
C ALA A 366 -9.34 20.89 23.35
N LEU A 367 -8.91 21.46 22.22
CA LEU A 367 -9.79 21.80 21.12
C LEU A 367 -10.37 20.55 20.45
N ILE A 368 -9.53 19.58 20.12
CA ILE A 368 -9.94 18.34 19.44
C ILE A 368 -10.81 17.45 20.36
N ASP A 369 -10.52 17.43 21.65
CA ASP A 369 -11.28 16.69 22.68
C ASP A 369 -12.61 17.38 23.06
N SER A 370 -12.96 18.51 22.44
CA SER A 370 -14.21 19.23 22.72
C SER A 370 -15.39 18.73 21.90
N ASP A 371 -16.61 18.84 22.44
CA ASP A 371 -17.85 18.50 21.72
C ASP A 371 -18.08 19.41 20.49
N ASN A 372 -17.45 20.59 20.46
CA ASN A 372 -17.52 21.52 19.34
C ASN A 372 -16.64 21.09 18.15
N PHE A 373 -15.64 20.22 18.37
CA PHE A 373 -14.78 19.72 17.31
C PHE A 373 -15.40 18.47 16.68
N ARG A 374 -15.83 18.58 15.43
CA ARG A 374 -16.48 17.50 14.66
C ARG A 374 -17.58 16.78 15.46
N ALA A 375 -18.42 17.54 16.17
CA ALA A 375 -19.49 17.02 17.03
C ALA A 375 -19.01 16.01 18.10
N GLY A 376 -17.78 16.14 18.59
CA GLY A 376 -17.19 15.27 19.60
C GLY A 376 -16.66 13.93 19.08
N ALA A 377 -16.61 13.71 17.76
CA ALA A 377 -16.20 12.43 17.16
C ALA A 377 -14.77 11.96 17.53
N TYR A 378 -13.91 12.90 17.94
CA TYR A 378 -12.51 12.67 18.30
C TYR A 378 -12.22 12.74 19.80
N LYS A 379 -13.25 12.90 20.63
CA LYS A 379 -13.12 12.98 22.08
C LYS A 379 -12.49 11.70 22.64
N GLY A 380 -11.37 11.84 23.34
CA GLY A 380 -10.64 10.69 23.89
C GLY A 380 -9.92 9.85 22.83
N LYS A 381 -9.69 10.38 21.63
CA LYS A 381 -8.97 9.69 20.54
C LYS A 381 -7.66 10.39 20.16
N VAL A 382 -7.13 11.20 21.07
CA VAL A 382 -5.97 12.07 20.84
C VAL A 382 -4.86 11.75 21.82
N ILE A 383 -3.63 11.64 21.32
CA ILE A 383 -2.42 11.53 22.15
C ILE A 383 -1.46 12.68 21.86
N GLU A 384 -0.80 13.18 22.92
CA GLU A 384 0.25 14.20 22.84
C GLU A 384 1.63 13.56 23.05
N VAL A 385 2.63 13.95 22.24
CA VAL A 385 4.01 13.45 22.32
C VAL A 385 5.02 14.61 22.34
N HIS A 386 5.89 14.65 23.35
CA HIS A 386 6.88 15.73 23.53
C HIS A 386 8.25 15.27 24.09
N THR A 387 9.31 16.04 23.78
CA THR A 387 10.73 15.75 24.10
C THR A 387 11.10 15.70 25.58
N LYS A 388 10.23 16.16 26.48
CA LYS A 388 10.54 16.25 27.92
C LYS A 388 10.39 14.93 28.67
N THR A 389 9.79 13.92 28.04
CA THR A 389 9.61 12.60 28.63
C THR A 389 10.97 11.89 28.65
N ARG A 390 11.53 11.64 29.84
CA ARG A 390 12.84 10.99 30.04
C ARG A 390 12.66 9.71 30.85
N GLY A 391 13.45 8.68 30.54
CA GLY A 391 13.41 7.41 31.27
C GLY A 391 12.24 6.53 30.83
N ASP A 392 11.66 5.79 31.77
CA ASP A 392 10.67 4.74 31.51
C ASP A 392 9.37 5.29 30.86
N GLU A 393 8.96 6.53 31.18
CA GLU A 393 7.82 7.21 30.56
C GLU A 393 7.98 7.41 29.03
N ALA A 394 9.22 7.52 28.54
CA ALA A 394 9.49 7.66 27.11
C ALA A 394 9.32 6.33 26.37
N ASP A 395 9.72 5.23 27.00
CA ASP A 395 9.51 3.88 26.46
C ASP A 395 8.01 3.51 26.45
N GLU A 396 7.24 3.89 27.48
CA GLU A 396 5.77 3.74 27.49
C GLU A 396 5.06 4.55 26.41
N THR A 397 5.49 5.79 26.17
CA THR A 397 4.93 6.63 25.10
C THR A 397 5.25 6.02 23.73
N VAL A 398 6.44 5.44 23.57
CA VAL A 398 6.83 4.73 22.34
C VAL A 398 6.01 3.44 22.16
N GLU A 399 5.72 2.68 23.21
CA GLU A 399 4.83 1.52 23.14
C GLU A 399 3.40 1.89 22.74
N LYS A 400 2.84 2.98 23.31
CA LYS A 400 1.54 3.53 22.89
C LYS A 400 1.53 3.94 21.42
N LEU A 401 2.67 4.41 20.90
CA LEU A 401 2.84 4.74 19.49
C LEU A 401 2.98 3.50 18.58
N ILE A 402 3.51 2.39 19.10
CA ILE A 402 3.64 1.12 18.37
C ILE A 402 2.27 0.46 18.18
N SER A 403 1.36 0.57 19.16
CA SER A 403 0.01 -0.01 19.05
C SER A 403 -0.98 0.84 18.24
N LEU A 404 -0.59 2.00 17.71
CA LEU A 404 -1.49 2.90 16.97
C LEU A 404 -2.14 2.25 15.74
N GLU A 405 -1.41 1.34 15.09
CA GLU A 405 -1.87 0.62 13.91
C GLU A 405 -2.80 -0.56 14.24
N HIS A 406 -2.89 -0.93 15.53
CA HIS A 406 -3.76 -2.01 15.94
C HIS A 406 -5.23 -1.61 15.76
N PRO A 407 -6.09 -2.47 15.16
CA PRO A 407 -7.51 -2.16 14.96
C PRO A 407 -8.24 -1.79 16.26
N ASP A 408 -7.90 -2.45 17.38
CA ASP A 408 -8.52 -2.20 18.69
C ASP A 408 -8.06 -0.90 19.38
N ASN A 409 -7.03 -0.22 18.85
CA ASN A 409 -6.61 1.05 19.41
C ASN A 409 -7.58 2.14 18.94
N ILE A 410 -8.15 2.94 19.84
CA ILE A 410 -9.10 4.01 19.45
C ILE A 410 -8.45 5.35 19.07
N VAL A 411 -7.14 5.51 19.32
CA VAL A 411 -6.42 6.77 19.07
C VAL A 411 -6.30 7.01 17.57
N GLU A 412 -6.89 8.09 17.07
CA GLU A 412 -6.89 8.45 15.64
C GLU A 412 -5.94 9.64 15.36
N ILE A 413 -5.64 10.47 16.37
CA ILE A 413 -4.88 11.71 16.21
C ILE A 413 -3.65 11.72 17.12
N VAL A 414 -2.49 12.02 16.53
CA VAL A 414 -1.22 12.21 17.25
C VAL A 414 -0.79 13.68 17.12
N ILE A 415 -0.68 14.38 18.25
CA ILE A 415 -0.13 15.73 18.32
C ILE A 415 1.32 15.63 18.77
N HIS A 416 2.25 16.21 18.02
CA HIS A 416 3.67 16.13 18.34
C HIS A 416 4.37 17.49 18.28
N VAL A 417 5.40 17.64 19.13
CA VAL A 417 6.25 18.85 19.22
C VAL A 417 7.70 18.43 19.10
N ASN A 418 8.34 18.72 17.97
CA ASN A 418 9.77 18.49 17.72
C ASN A 418 10.29 17.04 17.97
N MET A 419 9.44 16.12 18.43
CA MET A 419 9.67 14.68 18.46
C MET A 419 8.97 14.08 17.27
N LEU A 420 9.74 13.49 16.37
CA LEU A 420 9.43 12.39 15.46
C LEU A 420 10.69 12.09 14.60
N LYS A 421 11.90 12.37 15.10
CA LYS A 421 13.08 12.46 14.22
C LYS A 421 13.73 11.12 13.87
N GLU A 422 13.74 10.09 14.71
CA GLU A 422 14.03 8.70 14.31
C GLU A 422 13.27 7.69 15.19
N GLY A 423 12.92 6.52 14.64
CA GLY A 423 12.39 5.37 15.41
C GLY A 423 10.86 5.17 15.41
N TRP A 424 10.06 6.20 15.16
CA TRP A 424 8.59 6.07 15.04
C TRP A 424 8.14 5.67 13.61
N ASP A 425 7.59 4.47 13.43
CA ASP A 425 7.30 3.90 12.11
C ASP A 425 5.83 3.50 11.96
N VAL A 426 4.94 4.50 11.84
CA VAL A 426 3.52 4.29 11.56
C VAL A 426 3.29 4.44 10.05
N ALA A 427 2.97 3.32 9.38
CA ALA A 427 2.62 3.24 7.97
C ALA A 427 1.25 3.86 7.67
N ASN A 428 0.35 3.87 8.65
CA ASN A 428 -1.04 4.29 8.47
C ASN A 428 -1.29 5.80 8.63
N ILE A 429 -0.29 6.67 8.41
CA ILE A 429 -0.56 8.12 8.38
C ILE A 429 -1.25 8.47 7.05
N TYR A 430 -2.39 9.17 7.14
CA TYR A 430 -3.18 9.60 5.98
C TYR A 430 -3.38 11.11 5.91
N THR A 431 -3.24 11.80 7.05
CA THR A 431 -3.42 13.25 7.11
C THR A 431 -2.31 13.87 7.94
N ILE A 432 -1.69 14.93 7.43
CA ILE A 432 -0.69 15.73 8.13
C ILE A 432 -1.20 17.17 8.20
N ALA A 433 -1.32 17.70 9.42
CA ALA A 433 -1.77 19.05 9.72
C ALA A 433 -0.61 19.87 10.30
N PRO A 434 0.18 20.58 9.47
CA PRO A 434 1.34 21.32 9.92
C PRO A 434 0.94 22.69 10.52
N ILE A 435 0.45 22.75 11.75
CA ILE A 435 -0.24 23.95 12.28
C ILE A 435 0.66 25.21 12.36
N ARG A 436 1.98 25.04 12.61
CA ARG A 436 2.95 26.13 12.74
C ARG A 436 3.32 26.77 11.39
N SER A 437 3.37 28.10 11.33
CA SER A 437 3.77 28.89 10.15
C SER A 437 5.16 28.56 9.59
N SER A 438 6.12 28.18 10.45
CA SER A 438 7.46 27.74 10.01
C SER A 438 7.54 26.26 9.62
N ALA A 439 6.45 25.49 9.75
CA ALA A 439 6.44 24.06 9.42
C ALA A 439 6.11 23.80 7.95
N SER A 440 5.51 24.75 7.23
CA SER A 440 5.30 24.66 5.77
C SER A 440 6.62 24.66 5.00
N GLU A 441 7.62 25.45 5.45
CA GLU A 441 8.98 25.45 4.91
C GLU A 441 9.83 24.25 5.37
N ILE A 442 9.41 23.53 6.44
CA ILE A 442 10.15 22.45 7.13
C ILE A 442 9.39 21.10 7.06
N LEU A 443 8.48 20.92 6.11
CA LEU A 443 7.95 19.60 5.77
C LEU A 443 9.02 18.84 4.97
N THR A 444 10.04 18.37 5.69
CA THR A 444 11.16 17.62 5.11
C THR A 444 10.71 16.24 4.64
N GLU A 445 11.43 15.66 3.68
CA GLU A 445 11.23 14.27 3.22
C GLU A 445 11.20 13.26 4.38
N GLN A 446 11.85 13.56 5.51
CA GLN A 446 11.81 12.73 6.72
C GLN A 446 10.47 12.76 7.47
N THR A 447 9.76 13.90 7.44
CA THR A 447 8.44 14.04 8.10
C THR A 447 7.36 13.40 7.24
N ILE A 448 7.36 13.68 5.93
CA ILE A 448 6.37 13.13 4.99
C ILE A 448 6.64 11.63 4.76
N GLY A 449 7.91 11.23 4.63
CA GLY A 449 8.36 9.87 4.30
C GLY A 449 7.84 8.74 5.17
N ARG A 450 7.39 9.04 6.39
CA ARG A 450 6.78 8.08 7.31
C ARG A 450 5.34 7.76 6.91
N GLY A 451 4.60 8.76 6.46
CA GLY A 451 3.22 8.61 6.01
C GLY A 451 3.06 8.18 4.56
N LEU A 452 4.16 8.00 3.83
CA LEU A 452 4.12 7.62 2.41
C LEU A 452 4.05 6.11 2.19
N ARG A 453 4.02 5.27 3.23
CA ARG A 453 3.93 3.81 3.01
C ARG A 453 2.55 3.40 2.51
N LEU A 454 2.53 2.48 1.55
CA LEU A 454 1.30 1.86 1.06
C LEU A 454 0.79 0.83 2.09
N PRO A 455 -0.50 0.89 2.46
CA PRO A 455 -1.07 0.03 3.51
C PRO A 455 -1.11 -1.46 3.11
N TYR A 456 -1.32 -1.74 1.83
CA TYR A 456 -1.44 -3.10 1.28
C TYR A 456 -0.21 -3.49 0.45
N GLY A 457 0.89 -2.74 0.56
CA GLY A 457 2.14 -2.99 -0.17
C GLY A 457 2.16 -2.51 -1.63
N GLU A 458 0.98 -2.29 -2.21
CA GLU A 458 0.74 -1.79 -3.57
C GLU A 458 -0.33 -0.69 -3.57
N ARG A 459 -0.47 0.01 -4.70
CA ARG A 459 -1.54 0.99 -4.93
C ARG A 459 -2.84 0.27 -5.25
N THR A 460 -3.93 0.74 -4.65
CA THR A 460 -5.28 0.18 -4.76
C THR A 460 -6.05 0.68 -5.98
N GLY A 461 -5.58 1.77 -6.61
CA GLY A 461 -6.33 2.50 -7.63
C GLY A 461 -7.32 3.50 -7.02
N ASN A 462 -7.62 3.42 -5.72
CA ASN A 462 -8.44 4.39 -5.02
C ASN A 462 -7.57 5.56 -4.53
N LYS A 463 -7.78 6.72 -5.14
CA LYS A 463 -7.06 7.97 -4.80
C LYS A 463 -7.08 8.31 -3.31
N ASN A 464 -8.15 8.01 -2.57
CA ASN A 464 -8.24 8.32 -1.14
C ASN A 464 -7.36 7.41 -0.27
N ILE A 465 -7.06 6.20 -0.75
CA ILE A 465 -6.24 5.18 -0.08
C ILE A 465 -4.77 5.32 -0.50
N ASP A 466 -4.53 5.65 -1.76
CA ASP A 466 -3.18 5.71 -2.32
C ASP A 466 -2.47 7.03 -2.07
N ARG A 467 -3.00 7.89 -1.18
CA ARG A 467 -2.42 9.21 -0.89
C ARG A 467 -2.25 9.49 0.59
N VAL A 468 -1.38 10.46 0.86
CA VAL A 468 -1.33 11.18 2.14
C VAL A 468 -1.71 12.63 1.89
N MET A 469 -2.62 13.17 2.70
CA MET A 469 -3.09 14.54 2.59
C MET A 469 -2.32 15.47 3.53
N ILE A 470 -1.73 16.52 2.98
CA ILE A 470 -1.02 17.57 3.72
C ILE A 470 -1.88 18.82 3.67
N VAL A 471 -2.32 19.31 4.82
CA VAL A 471 -3.15 20.53 4.87
C VAL A 471 -2.26 21.77 4.70
N ALA A 472 -2.54 22.57 3.68
CA ALA A 472 -1.84 23.82 3.43
C ALA A 472 -2.55 25.02 4.07
N HIS A 473 -1.74 26.02 4.41
CA HIS A 473 -2.14 27.24 5.11
C HIS A 473 -1.98 28.48 4.24
N GLU A 474 -2.02 28.29 2.93
CA GLU A 474 -1.96 29.37 1.95
C GLU A 474 -3.17 29.26 1.01
N ASN A 475 -3.48 30.38 0.36
CA ASN A 475 -4.46 30.40 -0.72
C ASN A 475 -4.05 29.39 -1.81
N TYR A 476 -5.03 28.64 -2.33
CA TYR A 476 -4.89 27.66 -3.41
C TYR A 476 -3.91 28.07 -4.51
N ALA A 477 -3.95 29.31 -4.99
CA ALA A 477 -3.05 29.77 -6.05
C ALA A 477 -1.56 29.68 -5.65
N LYS A 478 -1.22 30.09 -4.42
CA LYS A 478 0.16 30.02 -3.90
C LYS A 478 0.59 28.58 -3.63
N VAL A 479 -0.34 27.75 -3.15
CA VAL A 479 -0.10 26.31 -2.95
C VAL A 479 0.23 25.61 -4.27
N VAL A 480 -0.51 25.90 -5.33
CA VAL A 480 -0.25 25.36 -6.68
C VAL A 480 1.08 25.87 -7.23
N GLU A 481 1.41 27.15 -7.02
CA GLU A 481 2.70 27.71 -7.42
C GLU A 481 3.87 27.05 -6.68
N ALA A 482 3.78 26.88 -5.36
CA ALA A 482 4.77 26.16 -4.57
C ALA A 482 4.92 24.69 -5.02
N ALA A 483 3.80 24.03 -5.37
CA ALA A 483 3.83 22.67 -5.91
C ALA A 483 4.53 22.57 -7.27
N ARG A 484 4.44 23.59 -8.14
CA ARG A 484 5.19 23.62 -9.42
C ARG A 484 6.70 23.60 -9.28
N HIS A 485 7.21 24.03 -8.13
CA HIS A 485 8.63 24.03 -7.83
C HIS A 485 9.05 22.85 -6.93
N SER A 486 8.12 21.96 -6.58
CA SER A 486 8.38 20.77 -5.76
C SER A 486 8.74 19.57 -6.62
N ASN A 487 9.81 18.86 -6.26
CA ASN A 487 10.15 17.56 -6.84
C ASN A 487 9.30 16.41 -6.24
N LEU A 488 8.48 16.69 -5.22
CA LEU A 488 7.71 15.69 -4.46
C LEU A 488 6.21 15.76 -4.73
N ILE A 489 5.68 16.98 -4.89
CA ILE A 489 4.24 17.22 -5.07
C ILE A 489 4.04 17.71 -6.51
N GLN A 490 3.31 16.94 -7.30
CA GLN A 490 2.95 17.38 -8.64
C GLN A 490 1.93 18.53 -8.57
N PRO A 491 1.94 19.50 -9.51
CA PRO A 491 0.95 20.58 -9.54
C PRO A 491 -0.51 20.11 -9.60
N THR A 492 -0.74 18.93 -10.17
CA THR A 492 -2.04 18.25 -10.25
C THR A 492 -2.51 17.68 -8.90
N ASN A 493 -1.61 17.55 -7.92
CA ASN A 493 -1.88 16.94 -6.61
C ASN A 493 -2.31 17.98 -5.55
N VAL A 494 -3.04 19.00 -5.98
CA VAL A 494 -3.64 20.01 -5.09
C VAL A 494 -5.15 19.91 -5.17
N GLU A 495 -5.80 19.72 -4.03
CA GLU A 495 -7.25 19.63 -3.91
C GLU A 495 -7.79 20.81 -3.08
N SER A 496 -8.70 21.57 -3.69
CA SER A 496 -9.46 22.61 -3.01
C SER A 496 -10.89 22.14 -2.76
N ILE A 497 -11.39 22.35 -1.54
CA ILE A 497 -12.81 22.12 -1.21
C ILE A 497 -13.49 23.42 -0.80
N SER A 498 -14.81 23.49 -0.95
CA SER A 498 -15.57 24.65 -0.47
C SER A 498 -15.63 24.66 1.07
N THR A 499 -15.71 25.86 1.66
CA THR A 499 -15.83 26.02 3.13
C THR A 499 -17.09 25.34 3.68
N ALA A 500 -18.15 25.26 2.88
CA ALA A 500 -19.38 24.58 3.29
C ALA A 500 -19.18 23.06 3.40
N ALA A 501 -18.43 22.48 2.46
CA ALA A 501 -18.16 21.04 2.44
C ALA A 501 -17.24 20.60 3.59
N SER A 502 -16.25 21.42 3.96
CA SER A 502 -15.32 21.11 5.07
C SER A 502 -16.02 20.99 6.42
N LYS A 503 -17.09 21.78 6.64
CA LYS A 503 -17.89 21.76 7.88
C LYS A 503 -18.80 20.55 8.03
N VAL A 504 -19.07 19.83 6.94
CA VAL A 504 -19.89 18.63 7.01
C VAL A 504 -19.11 17.52 7.72
N VAL A 505 -19.63 17.08 8.85
CA VAL A 505 -19.12 15.89 9.55
C VAL A 505 -19.87 14.68 9.03
N LYS A 506 -19.14 13.70 8.49
CA LYS A 506 -19.74 12.47 7.99
C LYS A 506 -19.48 11.33 8.96
N GLU A 507 -20.49 10.51 9.18
CA GLU A 507 -20.36 9.23 9.84
C GLU A 507 -20.68 8.09 8.86
N VAL A 508 -20.02 6.96 9.06
CA VAL A 508 -20.31 5.73 8.32
C VAL A 508 -21.20 4.87 9.19
N ILE A 509 -22.39 4.56 8.68
CA ILE A 509 -23.32 3.65 9.33
C ILE A 509 -23.26 2.32 8.60
N GLU A 510 -23.09 1.26 9.36
CA GLU A 510 -23.28 -0.10 8.88
C GLU A 510 -24.78 -0.40 8.80
N VAL A 511 -25.26 -0.64 7.58
CA VAL A 511 -26.63 -1.03 7.29
C VAL A 511 -26.74 -2.53 7.37
N LYS A 512 -27.56 -2.97 8.32
CA LYS A 512 -27.75 -4.39 8.66
C LYS A 512 -29.11 -4.88 8.18
N PRO A 513 -29.25 -6.19 7.91
CA PRO A 513 -30.55 -6.82 7.75
C PRO A 513 -31.44 -6.53 8.97
N VAL A 514 -32.74 -6.34 8.75
CA VAL A 514 -33.69 -5.95 9.81
C VAL A 514 -33.68 -6.96 10.97
N PHE A 515 -33.59 -8.26 10.68
CA PHE A 515 -33.59 -9.29 11.71
C PHE A 515 -32.33 -9.21 12.59
N ILE A 516 -31.15 -8.95 12.01
CA ILE A 516 -29.90 -8.74 12.76
C ILE A 516 -30.01 -7.52 13.68
N ALA A 517 -30.52 -6.40 13.17
CA ALA A 517 -30.72 -5.19 13.98
C ALA A 517 -31.66 -5.45 15.17
N THR A 518 -32.72 -6.25 14.94
CA THR A 518 -33.68 -6.65 15.99
C THR A 518 -33.01 -7.50 17.07
N ILE A 519 -32.14 -8.44 16.67
CA ILE A 519 -31.37 -9.27 17.60
C ILE A 519 -30.41 -8.40 18.44
N GLU A 520 -29.72 -7.44 17.83
CA GLU A 520 -28.83 -6.51 18.55
C GLU A 520 -29.58 -5.71 19.62
N GLU A 521 -30.78 -5.23 19.31
CA GLU A 521 -31.63 -4.53 20.29
C GLU A 521 -32.04 -5.43 21.45
N GLN A 522 -32.41 -6.69 21.17
CA GLN A 522 -32.76 -7.67 22.21
C GLN A 522 -31.56 -8.03 23.09
N ILE A 523 -30.37 -8.21 22.50
CA ILE A 523 -29.12 -8.43 23.24
C ILE A 523 -28.82 -7.24 24.14
N LYS A 524 -28.89 -6.01 23.62
CA LYS A 524 -28.63 -4.78 24.38
C LYS A 524 -29.64 -4.57 25.52
N ALA A 525 -30.86 -5.07 25.35
CA ALA A 525 -31.90 -5.02 26.36
C ALA A 525 -31.70 -6.05 27.50
N SER A 526 -30.90 -7.10 27.29
CA SER A 526 -30.58 -8.10 28.32
C SER A 526 -29.43 -7.63 29.23
N PRO A 527 -29.68 -7.43 30.53
CA PRO A 527 -28.62 -7.08 31.48
C PRO A 527 -27.61 -8.22 31.69
N ALA A 528 -28.08 -9.48 31.67
CA ALA A 528 -27.24 -10.66 31.89
C ALA A 528 -26.18 -10.81 30.80
N ILE A 529 -26.61 -10.68 29.54
CA ILE A 529 -25.72 -10.77 28.37
C ILE A 529 -24.75 -9.57 28.34
N MET A 530 -25.26 -8.35 28.54
CA MET A 530 -24.45 -7.14 28.48
C MET A 530 -23.39 -7.05 29.59
N GLN A 531 -23.65 -7.63 30.77
CA GLN A 531 -22.65 -7.69 31.84
C GLN A 531 -21.44 -8.53 31.42
N GLU A 532 -21.67 -9.73 30.88
CA GLU A 532 -20.59 -10.63 30.47
C GLU A 532 -19.79 -10.09 29.29
N ILE A 533 -20.48 -9.48 28.31
CA ILE A 533 -19.84 -8.79 27.19
C ILE A 533 -18.87 -7.70 27.68
N LYS A 534 -19.28 -6.89 28.67
CA LYS A 534 -18.44 -5.83 29.23
C LYS A 534 -17.24 -6.39 30.01
N GLU A 535 -17.42 -7.48 30.74
CA GLU A 535 -16.32 -8.15 31.45
C GLU A 535 -15.26 -8.70 30.47
N GLN A 536 -15.69 -9.33 29.37
CA GLN A 536 -14.80 -9.79 28.31
C GLN A 536 -14.07 -8.64 27.62
N ALA A 537 -14.81 -7.58 27.23
CA ALA A 537 -14.24 -6.38 26.61
C ALA A 537 -13.17 -5.75 27.50
N THR A 538 -13.43 -5.66 28.80
CA THR A 538 -12.45 -5.13 29.77
C THR A 538 -11.17 -5.98 29.82
N LYS A 539 -11.30 -7.30 29.75
CA LYS A 539 -10.15 -8.22 29.79
C LYS A 539 -9.28 -8.13 28.53
N GLU A 540 -9.87 -8.09 27.34
CA GLU A 540 -9.12 -7.96 26.09
C GLU A 540 -8.50 -6.57 25.93
N VAL A 541 -9.25 -5.51 26.23
CA VAL A 541 -8.71 -4.14 26.21
C VAL A 541 -7.54 -3.99 27.18
N GLY A 542 -7.62 -4.60 28.38
CA GLY A 542 -6.53 -4.61 29.34
C GLY A 542 -5.26 -5.36 28.90
N ALA A 543 -5.34 -6.21 27.87
CA ALA A 543 -4.18 -6.89 27.30
C ALA A 543 -3.46 -6.05 26.24
N VAL A 544 -4.16 -5.10 25.61
CA VAL A 544 -3.64 -4.24 24.53
C VAL A 544 -3.29 -2.83 25.05
N ILE A 545 -4.05 -2.34 26.02
CA ILE A 545 -3.90 -1.02 26.64
C ILE A 545 -3.58 -1.23 28.12
N SER A 546 -2.41 -0.75 28.56
CA SER A 546 -1.98 -0.87 29.95
C SER A 546 -2.95 -0.15 30.92
N ALA A 547 -3.02 -0.64 32.17
CA ALA A 547 -3.90 -0.09 33.19
C ALA A 547 -3.66 1.41 33.50
N ASP A 548 -2.48 1.92 33.16
CA ASP A 548 -2.02 3.30 33.38
C ASP A 548 -2.31 4.25 32.18
N GLY A 549 -3.13 3.82 31.21
CA GLY A 549 -3.63 4.68 30.13
C GLY A 549 -4.64 5.75 30.63
N PRO A 550 -4.90 6.82 29.84
CA PRO A 550 -5.97 7.77 30.17
C PRO A 550 -7.32 7.03 30.33
N GLU A 551 -7.96 7.21 31.49
CA GLU A 551 -9.16 6.45 31.88
C GLU A 551 -10.32 6.62 30.88
N ASP A 552 -10.46 7.82 30.32
CA ASP A 552 -11.45 8.17 29.31
C ASP A 552 -11.28 7.36 28.02
N VAL A 553 -10.03 7.24 27.54
CA VAL A 553 -9.66 6.42 26.37
C VAL A 553 -9.99 4.95 26.65
N ARG A 554 -9.68 4.46 27.85
CA ARG A 554 -9.91 3.06 28.23
C ARG A 554 -11.41 2.72 28.25
N GLN A 555 -12.23 3.55 28.89
CA GLN A 555 -13.68 3.33 28.96
C GLN A 555 -14.34 3.39 27.58
N ALA A 556 -13.93 4.33 26.73
CA ALA A 556 -14.42 4.42 25.36
C ALA A 556 -14.03 3.17 24.53
N THR A 557 -12.81 2.65 24.71
CA THR A 557 -12.34 1.43 24.04
C THR A 557 -13.15 0.20 24.49
N ILE A 558 -13.39 0.07 25.80
CA ILE A 558 -14.21 -1.02 26.36
C ILE A 558 -15.62 -0.99 25.78
N GLN A 559 -16.24 0.19 25.71
CA GLN A 559 -17.58 0.32 25.16
C GLN A 559 -17.62 -0.02 23.66
N HIS A 560 -16.64 0.43 22.87
CA HIS A 560 -16.53 0.07 21.46
C HIS A 560 -16.40 -1.45 21.26
N LYS A 561 -15.55 -2.10 22.05
CA LYS A 561 -15.38 -3.57 22.00
C LYS A 561 -16.65 -4.30 22.42
N ALA A 562 -17.37 -3.78 23.41
CA ALA A 562 -18.66 -4.33 23.80
C ALA A 562 -19.69 -4.27 22.65
N ASP A 563 -19.76 -3.15 21.92
CA ASP A 563 -20.65 -3.01 20.76
C ASP A 563 -20.26 -3.95 19.60
N GLU A 564 -18.96 -4.19 19.39
CA GLU A 564 -18.44 -5.16 18.42
C GLU A 564 -18.88 -6.60 18.79
N TYR A 565 -18.78 -6.98 20.07
CA TYR A 565 -19.26 -8.27 20.53
C TYR A 565 -20.76 -8.44 20.36
N VAL A 566 -21.56 -7.40 20.63
CA VAL A 566 -23.01 -7.45 20.40
C VAL A 566 -23.29 -7.72 18.92
N ALA A 567 -22.62 -7.01 18.01
CA ALA A 567 -22.79 -7.20 16.57
C ALA A 567 -22.38 -8.60 16.12
N ALA A 568 -21.24 -9.10 16.62
CA ALA A 568 -20.78 -10.46 16.35
C ALA A 568 -21.78 -11.51 16.87
N LEU A 569 -22.26 -11.35 18.10
CA LEU A 569 -23.24 -12.25 18.72
C LEU A 569 -24.55 -12.25 17.94
N ALA A 570 -25.04 -11.09 17.52
CA ALA A 570 -26.27 -10.98 16.73
C ALA A 570 -26.14 -11.70 15.37
N LYS A 571 -25.00 -11.54 14.69
CA LYS A 571 -24.70 -12.23 13.42
C LYS A 571 -24.74 -13.75 13.56
N HIS A 572 -24.18 -14.29 14.64
CA HIS A 572 -24.18 -15.74 14.90
C HIS A 572 -25.56 -16.24 15.38
N THR A 573 -26.25 -15.46 16.20
CA THR A 573 -27.58 -15.79 16.74
C THR A 573 -28.65 -15.79 15.64
N GLY A 574 -28.42 -15.01 14.58
CA GLY A 574 -29.23 -14.95 13.37
C GLY A 574 -29.00 -16.10 12.37
N ALA A 575 -28.18 -17.10 12.69
CA ALA A 575 -28.00 -18.32 11.89
C ALA A 575 -28.90 -19.46 12.45
N PRO A 576 -29.32 -20.45 11.62
CA PRO A 576 -30.13 -21.59 12.07
C PRO A 576 -29.46 -22.35 13.23
N ALA A 577 -30.30 -22.85 14.15
CA ALA A 577 -30.01 -23.31 15.51
C ALA A 577 -28.92 -24.41 15.71
N GLU A 578 -28.23 -24.85 14.66
CA GLU A 578 -27.17 -25.88 14.76
C GLU A 578 -25.77 -25.33 15.10
N GLU A 579 -25.58 -24.00 15.16
CA GLU A 579 -24.27 -23.39 15.46
C GLU A 579 -24.34 -22.22 16.48
N VAL A 580 -24.96 -22.41 17.64
CA VAL A 580 -24.80 -21.42 18.73
C VAL A 580 -23.37 -21.53 19.30
N PRO A 581 -22.59 -20.43 19.38
CA PRO A 581 -21.13 -20.49 19.49
C PRO A 581 -20.65 -20.67 20.93
N PHE A 582 -21.03 -21.78 21.57
CA PHE A 582 -20.54 -22.15 22.91
C PHE A 582 -19.45 -23.23 22.87
N ALA A 583 -19.00 -23.63 21.68
CA ALA A 583 -17.98 -24.66 21.46
C ALA A 583 -16.55 -24.16 21.81
N GLU A 584 -15.61 -25.09 21.97
CA GLU A 584 -14.20 -24.74 22.20
C GLU A 584 -13.60 -23.92 21.04
N GLY A 585 -12.88 -22.85 21.37
CA GLY A 585 -12.29 -21.92 20.38
C GLY A 585 -13.22 -20.79 19.93
N THR A 586 -14.45 -20.73 20.44
CA THR A 586 -15.38 -19.62 20.17
C THR A 586 -15.21 -18.48 21.17
N LEU A 587 -15.51 -17.26 20.72
CA LEU A 587 -15.49 -16.02 21.51
C LEU A 587 -16.35 -16.11 22.79
N PHE A 588 -17.40 -16.94 22.77
CA PHE A 588 -18.50 -16.90 23.74
C PHE A 588 -18.54 -18.11 24.69
N LYS A 589 -17.52 -18.98 24.67
CA LYS A 589 -17.34 -20.06 25.67
C LYS A 589 -17.54 -19.59 27.13
N PRO A 590 -17.04 -18.42 27.57
CA PRO A 590 -17.11 -18.00 28.97
C PRO A 590 -18.51 -17.65 29.50
N PHE A 591 -19.54 -17.65 28.65
CA PHE A 591 -20.86 -17.17 29.04
C PHE A 591 -21.53 -18.08 30.08
N SER A 592 -22.20 -17.48 31.06
CA SER A 592 -22.91 -18.23 32.12
C SER A 592 -24.18 -18.89 31.59
N GLU A 593 -24.62 -19.97 32.25
CA GLU A 593 -25.86 -20.67 31.90
C GLU A 593 -27.11 -19.77 31.80
N PRO A 594 -27.31 -18.75 32.67
CA PRO A 594 -28.36 -17.74 32.49
C PRO A 594 -28.26 -16.97 31.17
N ALA A 595 -27.08 -16.44 30.82
CA ALA A 595 -26.88 -15.67 29.60
C ALA A 595 -27.07 -16.54 28.34
N ARG A 596 -26.65 -17.82 28.41
CA ARG A 596 -26.87 -18.80 27.33
C ARG A 596 -28.35 -19.05 27.09
N LYS A 597 -29.14 -19.25 28.15
CA LYS A 597 -30.60 -19.46 28.01
C LYS A 597 -31.31 -18.27 27.42
N GLU A 598 -30.94 -17.06 27.82
CA GLU A 598 -31.49 -15.83 27.22
C GLU A 598 -31.11 -15.73 25.73
N LEU A 599 -29.87 -16.08 25.36
CA LEU A 599 -29.46 -16.13 23.96
C LEU A 599 -30.19 -17.18 23.14
N GLU A 600 -30.42 -18.37 23.69
CA GLU A 600 -31.22 -19.42 23.04
C GLU A 600 -32.67 -18.95 22.84
N GLU A 601 -33.24 -18.22 23.80
CA GLU A 601 -34.58 -17.63 23.67
C GLU A 601 -34.64 -16.55 22.59
N ILE A 602 -33.66 -15.63 22.57
CA ILE A 602 -33.50 -14.62 21.51
C ILE A 602 -33.34 -15.31 20.15
N SER A 603 -32.51 -16.34 20.04
CA SER A 603 -32.30 -17.12 18.80
C SER A 603 -33.60 -17.76 18.33
N ARG A 604 -34.38 -18.38 19.24
CA ARG A 604 -35.65 -19.01 18.88
C ARG A 604 -36.69 -18.01 18.39
N ILE A 605 -36.80 -16.85 19.05
CA ILE A 605 -37.68 -15.75 18.60
C ILE A 605 -37.21 -15.25 17.23
N SER A 606 -35.90 -15.15 17.05
CA SER A 606 -35.28 -14.65 15.83
C SER A 606 -35.37 -15.62 14.67
N ALA A 607 -35.40 -16.93 14.90
CA ALA A 607 -35.63 -17.94 13.86
C ALA A 607 -36.96 -17.72 13.13
N GLN A 608 -38.01 -17.31 13.85
CA GLN A 608 -39.29 -16.93 13.23
C GLN A 608 -39.20 -15.59 12.49
N ALA A 609 -38.35 -14.67 12.97
CA ALA A 609 -38.08 -13.41 12.28
C ALA A 609 -37.17 -13.56 11.06
N ILE A 610 -36.35 -14.63 10.98
CA ILE A 610 -35.49 -14.94 9.83
C ILE A 610 -36.31 -15.45 8.64
N GLU A 611 -37.52 -16.01 8.86
CA GLU A 611 -38.43 -16.36 7.76
C GLU A 611 -39.08 -15.14 7.10
N VAL A 612 -38.94 -13.95 7.71
CA VAL A 612 -39.52 -12.69 7.24
C VAL A 612 -38.40 -11.69 6.96
N ARG A 613 -38.43 -10.98 5.84
CA ARG A 613 -37.38 -10.02 5.44
C ARG A 613 -36.00 -10.66 5.21
N ASN A 614 -35.95 -11.91 4.75
CA ASN A 614 -34.72 -12.61 4.40
C ASN A 614 -34.92 -13.44 3.12
N ILE A 615 -34.68 -12.82 1.96
CA ILE A 615 -34.82 -13.50 0.67
C ILE A 615 -33.63 -14.48 0.51
N PRO A 616 -33.85 -15.80 0.34
CA PRO A 616 -32.77 -16.77 0.22
C PRO A 616 -32.10 -16.65 -1.16
N ILE A 617 -30.85 -16.19 -1.20
CA ILE A 617 -30.07 -15.99 -2.45
C ILE A 617 -29.08 -17.14 -2.64
N PRO A 618 -29.28 -18.03 -3.64
CA PRO A 618 -28.35 -19.11 -3.93
C PRO A 618 -26.96 -18.61 -4.30
N ARG A 619 -25.91 -19.28 -3.80
CA ARG A 619 -24.55 -18.95 -4.22
C ARG A 619 -24.28 -19.59 -5.57
N MET A 620 -23.94 -18.80 -6.59
CA MET A 620 -23.61 -19.33 -7.91
C MET A 620 -22.35 -18.67 -8.46
N ARG A 621 -21.52 -19.46 -9.12
CA ARG A 621 -20.38 -18.94 -9.89
C ARG A 621 -20.71 -19.00 -11.38
N LEU A 622 -20.87 -17.83 -11.99
CA LEU A 622 -21.16 -17.63 -13.41
C LEU A 622 -20.12 -16.68 -13.98
N ILE A 623 -19.06 -17.26 -14.55
CA ILE A 623 -18.04 -16.53 -15.29
C ILE A 623 -18.27 -16.78 -16.78
N PRO A 624 -18.69 -15.76 -17.55
CA PRO A 624 -18.73 -15.85 -18.99
C PRO A 624 -17.35 -16.23 -19.52
N HIS A 625 -17.27 -17.16 -20.46
CA HIS A 625 -16.04 -17.46 -21.20
C HIS A 625 -16.37 -17.70 -22.67
N PHE A 626 -15.37 -17.58 -23.52
CA PHE A 626 -15.46 -17.96 -24.91
C PHE A 626 -14.73 -19.28 -25.13
N GLU A 627 -15.24 -20.10 -26.05
CA GLU A 627 -14.53 -21.30 -26.50
C GLU A 627 -13.41 -20.94 -27.50
N GLU A 628 -13.60 -19.90 -28.32
CA GLU A 628 -12.63 -19.45 -29.36
C GLU A 628 -12.55 -17.91 -29.44
N LEU A 629 -11.34 -17.36 -29.59
CA LEU A 629 -11.07 -15.95 -29.88
C LEU A 629 -10.40 -15.84 -31.24
N LEU A 630 -11.00 -15.07 -32.15
CA LEU A 630 -10.53 -14.86 -33.51
C LEU A 630 -10.10 -13.42 -33.69
N ILE A 631 -8.88 -13.20 -34.20
CA ILE A 631 -8.40 -11.86 -34.55
C ILE A 631 -8.62 -11.67 -36.05
N LYS A 632 -9.49 -10.73 -36.44
CA LYS A 632 -9.74 -10.47 -37.85
C LYS A 632 -8.50 -9.87 -38.51
N HIS A 633 -8.26 -10.23 -39.77
CA HIS A 633 -7.26 -9.55 -40.57
C HIS A 633 -7.65 -8.08 -40.80
N PHE A 634 -6.69 -7.17 -40.58
CA PHE A 634 -6.87 -5.72 -40.82
C PHE A 634 -5.59 -5.08 -41.37
N ASP A 635 -5.69 -3.81 -41.74
CA ASP A 635 -4.56 -2.94 -42.12
C ASP A 635 -4.30 -1.91 -41.02
N LEU A 636 -3.02 -1.69 -40.70
CA LEU A 636 -2.61 -0.82 -39.62
C LEU A 636 -3.02 0.64 -39.88
N ASN A 637 -3.65 1.28 -38.89
CA ASN A 637 -3.90 2.71 -38.89
C ASN A 637 -2.62 3.46 -38.51
N THR A 638 -1.92 3.95 -39.53
CA THR A 638 -0.62 4.60 -39.38
C THR A 638 -0.69 6.04 -38.86
N LYS A 639 -1.87 6.65 -38.77
CA LYS A 639 -2.00 8.04 -38.26
C LYS A 639 -1.55 8.18 -36.81
N ARG A 640 -1.78 7.18 -35.98
CA ARG A 640 -1.37 7.18 -34.56
C ARG A 640 0.15 6.95 -34.39
N LEU A 641 0.83 6.44 -35.43
CA LEU A 641 2.27 6.20 -35.42
C LEU A 641 3.10 7.45 -35.73
N SER A 642 2.51 8.48 -36.35
CA SER A 642 3.23 9.72 -36.72
C SER A 642 3.77 10.48 -35.51
N ARG A 643 3.17 10.30 -34.33
CA ARG A 643 3.63 10.93 -33.07
C ARG A 643 5.03 10.49 -32.64
N PHE A 644 5.48 9.33 -33.13
CA PHE A 644 6.83 8.83 -32.87
C PHE A 644 7.83 9.27 -33.94
N ALA A 645 7.39 10.01 -34.97
CA ALA A 645 8.19 10.58 -36.04
C ALA A 645 8.19 12.12 -35.93
N THR A 646 8.52 12.68 -34.77
CA THR A 646 8.53 14.15 -34.58
C THR A 646 9.82 14.78 -35.12
N ASP A 647 9.69 16.02 -35.62
CA ASP A 647 10.82 16.83 -36.05
C ASP A 647 11.91 16.92 -34.97
N ALA A 648 11.57 16.89 -33.68
CA ALA A 648 12.54 16.88 -32.57
C ALA A 648 13.49 15.68 -32.59
N SER A 649 13.00 14.48 -32.92
CA SER A 649 13.82 13.26 -33.03
C SER A 649 14.76 13.29 -34.25
N ILE A 650 14.34 13.96 -35.33
CA ILE A 650 15.12 14.18 -36.55
C ILE A 650 16.07 15.39 -36.39
N LEU A 651 15.70 16.38 -35.57
CA LEU A 651 16.51 17.55 -35.24
C LEU A 651 17.65 17.18 -34.29
N GLU A 652 17.42 16.30 -33.32
CA GLU A 652 18.47 15.72 -32.47
C GLU A 652 19.56 15.03 -33.33
N GLU A 653 19.19 14.37 -34.42
CA GLU A 653 20.13 13.74 -35.36
C GLU A 653 20.92 14.79 -36.17
N ARG A 654 20.25 15.81 -36.72
CA ARG A 654 20.93 16.89 -37.47
C ARG A 654 21.86 17.73 -36.59
N LEU A 655 21.53 17.90 -35.31
CA LEU A 655 22.35 18.59 -34.32
C LEU A 655 23.56 17.74 -33.89
N GLN A 656 23.41 16.41 -33.82
CA GLN A 656 24.50 15.49 -33.51
C GLN A 656 25.51 15.30 -34.66
N GLY A 657 25.11 15.59 -35.91
CA GLY A 657 26.00 15.56 -37.08
C GLY A 657 26.97 16.76 -37.19
N SER A 658 26.79 17.81 -36.38
CA SER A 658 27.63 19.02 -36.41
C SER A 658 28.03 19.45 -35.00
N GLU A 659 29.25 19.08 -34.62
CA GLU A 659 30.09 19.64 -33.54
C GLU A 659 29.36 20.26 -32.33
N GLU A 660 29.14 19.49 -31.27
CA GLU A 660 28.76 20.03 -29.96
C GLU A 660 30.00 20.41 -29.13
N LYS A 661 30.16 21.72 -28.88
CA LYS A 661 30.91 22.28 -27.75
C LYS A 661 29.95 22.50 -26.60
N ASP A 662 30.37 22.19 -25.38
CA ASP A 662 29.61 22.53 -24.17
C ASP A 662 29.66 24.05 -23.86
N LEU A 663 28.91 24.50 -22.83
CA LEU A 663 28.87 25.89 -22.37
C LEU A 663 30.25 26.47 -21.94
N PHE A 664 31.30 25.64 -21.90
CA PHE A 664 32.68 26.01 -21.56
C PHE A 664 33.67 25.82 -22.72
N GLY A 665 33.21 25.45 -23.91
CA GLY A 665 34.02 25.36 -25.12
C GLY A 665 34.88 24.11 -25.26
N ASN A 666 34.63 23.05 -24.47
CA ASN A 666 35.39 21.81 -24.54
C ASN A 666 34.78 20.83 -25.56
N MET A 667 35.64 20.13 -26.30
CA MET A 667 35.24 19.05 -27.22
C MET A 667 35.16 17.73 -26.45
N HIS A 668 33.99 17.08 -26.46
CA HIS A 668 33.83 15.71 -25.98
C HIS A 668 33.60 14.76 -27.15
N GLN A 669 34.39 13.67 -27.23
CA GLN A 669 34.04 12.50 -28.03
C GLN A 669 33.11 11.63 -27.19
N GLY A 670 31.81 11.83 -27.31
CA GLY A 670 30.80 10.98 -26.70
C GLY A 670 30.00 10.27 -27.78
N ALA A 671 30.36 9.03 -28.10
CA ALA A 671 29.42 8.14 -28.75
C ALA A 671 28.30 7.86 -27.74
N ARG A 672 27.05 8.22 -28.08
CA ARG A 672 25.88 7.60 -27.47
C ARG A 672 25.91 6.13 -27.88
N GLU A 673 26.37 5.23 -27.01
CA GLU A 673 25.89 3.85 -27.08
C GLU A 673 24.39 3.92 -26.75
N THR A 674 23.57 3.90 -27.79
CA THR A 674 22.18 3.49 -27.66
C THR A 674 22.17 2.13 -26.96
N GLU A 675 21.35 1.98 -25.93
CA GLU A 675 21.12 0.71 -25.26
C GLU A 675 20.87 -0.38 -26.32
N LEU A 676 21.87 -1.22 -26.56
CA LEU A 676 21.67 -2.46 -27.30
C LEU A 676 20.61 -3.24 -26.54
N THR A 677 19.45 -3.34 -27.16
CA THR A 677 18.27 -4.04 -26.69
C THR A 677 18.62 -5.49 -26.36
N HIS A 678 18.82 -5.79 -25.08
CA HIS A 678 18.72 -7.16 -24.56
C HIS A 678 17.24 -7.57 -24.57
N VAL A 679 16.70 -7.93 -25.74
CA VAL A 679 15.42 -8.65 -25.86
C VAL A 679 15.74 -10.14 -25.88
N SER A 680 15.51 -10.79 -24.75
CA SER A 680 16.07 -12.09 -24.37
C SER A 680 15.27 -13.32 -24.85
N SER A 681 14.44 -13.22 -25.90
CA SER A 681 13.63 -14.36 -26.36
C SER A 681 14.17 -15.10 -27.60
N LEU A 682 15.15 -14.57 -28.34
CA LEU A 682 15.60 -15.19 -29.62
C LEU A 682 17.13 -15.26 -29.85
N GLY A 683 17.95 -15.11 -28.80
CA GLY A 683 19.40 -15.36 -28.83
C GLY A 683 20.27 -14.12 -29.07
N GLU A 684 21.40 -14.07 -28.37
CA GLU A 684 22.33 -12.93 -28.31
C GLU A 684 23.10 -12.72 -29.62
N GLY A 685 23.29 -11.45 -30.03
CA GLY A 685 24.40 -11.06 -30.91
C GLY A 685 24.13 -10.92 -32.42
N ARG A 686 22.87 -10.84 -32.88
CA ARG A 686 22.56 -10.48 -34.28
C ARG A 686 21.85 -9.13 -34.36
N ALA A 687 22.29 -8.27 -35.29
CA ALA A 687 21.55 -7.09 -35.68
C ALA A 687 20.15 -7.50 -36.15
N GLN A 688 19.13 -7.21 -35.36
CA GLN A 688 17.74 -7.49 -35.72
C GLN A 688 17.26 -6.46 -36.74
N SER A 689 16.40 -6.89 -37.68
CA SER A 689 15.70 -5.96 -38.56
C SER A 689 14.62 -5.22 -37.75
N PRO A 690 14.22 -4.00 -38.15
CA PRO A 690 13.18 -3.25 -37.46
C PRO A 690 11.87 -4.05 -37.30
N GLU A 691 11.51 -4.88 -38.28
CA GLU A 691 10.34 -5.76 -38.20
C GLU A 691 10.48 -6.83 -37.10
N ASN A 692 11.66 -7.42 -36.94
CA ASN A 692 11.92 -8.43 -35.91
C ASN A 692 11.96 -7.81 -34.51
N THR A 693 12.47 -6.58 -34.38
CA THR A 693 12.41 -5.82 -33.12
C THR A 693 10.96 -5.60 -32.68
N LEU A 694 10.08 -5.24 -33.63
CA LEU A 694 8.66 -5.06 -33.35
C LEU A 694 7.95 -6.38 -33.02
N ILE A 695 8.24 -7.46 -33.74
CA ILE A 695 7.67 -8.78 -33.46
C ILE A 695 8.09 -9.27 -32.08
N SER A 696 9.37 -9.13 -31.74
CA SER A 696 9.87 -9.55 -30.42
C SER A 696 9.19 -8.80 -29.28
N ALA A 697 8.89 -7.51 -29.50
CA ALA A 697 8.14 -6.70 -28.56
C ALA A 697 6.64 -7.05 -28.48
N LEU A 698 6.06 -7.49 -29.60
CA LEU A 698 4.65 -7.89 -29.68
C LEU A 698 4.39 -9.23 -28.98
N ILE A 699 5.35 -10.17 -29.04
CA ILE A 699 5.24 -11.49 -28.38
C ILE A 699 5.08 -11.36 -26.86
N ASP A 700 5.57 -10.29 -26.26
CA ASP A 700 5.42 -10.04 -24.82
C ASP A 700 4.00 -9.59 -24.41
N PHE A 701 3.11 -9.29 -25.37
CA PHE A 701 1.74 -8.90 -25.07
C PHE A 701 0.80 -10.11 -24.93
N PRO A 702 -0.17 -10.07 -24.00
CA PRO A 702 -1.18 -11.13 -23.86
C PRO A 702 -1.93 -11.40 -25.17
N LEU A 703 -2.37 -12.63 -25.43
CA LEU A 703 -3.14 -13.02 -26.63
C LEU A 703 -2.39 -12.94 -27.98
N VAL A 704 -1.13 -12.50 -28.00
CA VAL A 704 -0.27 -12.57 -29.19
C VAL A 704 0.43 -13.92 -29.21
N ASP A 705 0.06 -14.78 -30.16
CA ASP A 705 0.72 -16.06 -30.39
C ASP A 705 1.43 -16.04 -31.75
N TYR A 706 2.76 -16.02 -31.72
CA TYR A 706 3.58 -16.04 -32.95
C TYR A 706 3.72 -17.45 -33.56
N GLU A 707 3.36 -18.50 -32.82
CA GLU A 707 3.31 -19.88 -33.31
C GLU A 707 1.94 -20.21 -33.94
N ASP A 708 0.91 -19.40 -33.70
CA ASP A 708 -0.41 -19.54 -34.32
C ASP A 708 -0.36 -19.27 -35.84
N GLU A 709 -0.92 -20.20 -36.64
CA GLU A 709 -0.85 -20.16 -38.10
C GLU A 709 -1.66 -19.00 -38.72
N GLU A 710 -2.66 -18.47 -38.01
CA GLU A 710 -3.51 -17.36 -38.47
C GLU A 710 -2.98 -15.99 -38.01
N GLN A 711 -2.45 -15.87 -36.79
CA GLN A 711 -1.91 -14.63 -36.25
C GLN A 711 -0.54 -14.28 -36.82
N LYS A 712 0.34 -15.27 -37.05
CA LYS A 712 1.70 -15.02 -37.55
C LYS A 712 1.74 -14.21 -38.87
N PRO A 713 0.92 -14.53 -39.90
CA PRO A 713 0.81 -13.69 -41.09
C PRO A 713 0.37 -12.25 -40.80
N LEU A 714 -0.55 -12.05 -39.85
CA LEU A 714 -1.03 -10.73 -39.44
C LEU A 714 0.08 -9.93 -38.75
N LEU A 715 0.78 -10.50 -37.77
CA LEU A 715 1.88 -9.83 -37.05
C LEU A 715 3.00 -9.40 -38.01
N LEU A 716 3.37 -10.28 -38.94
CA LEU A 716 4.34 -9.97 -39.99
C LEU A 716 3.86 -8.84 -40.91
N LYS A 717 2.58 -8.83 -41.26
CA LYS A 717 1.96 -7.78 -42.09
C LYS A 717 1.98 -6.43 -41.37
N LEU A 718 1.57 -6.37 -40.10
CA LEU A 718 1.50 -5.14 -39.31
C LEU A 718 2.90 -4.54 -39.08
N SER A 719 3.88 -5.37 -38.72
CA SER A 719 5.28 -4.91 -38.58
C SER A 719 5.85 -4.34 -39.87
N LYS A 720 5.57 -4.96 -41.03
CA LYS A 720 5.97 -4.43 -42.34
C LYS A 720 5.29 -3.09 -42.66
N GLN A 721 4.01 -2.94 -42.32
CA GLN A 721 3.29 -1.69 -42.52
C GLN A 721 3.87 -0.55 -41.67
N THR A 722 4.26 -0.83 -40.43
CA THR A 722 4.94 0.12 -39.54
C THR A 722 6.29 0.58 -40.11
N VAL A 723 7.13 -0.35 -40.55
CA VAL A 723 8.45 -0.01 -41.12
C VAL A 723 8.30 0.75 -42.45
N ALA A 724 7.37 0.32 -43.30
CA ALA A 724 7.06 1.03 -44.54
C ALA A 724 6.56 2.46 -44.27
N PHE A 725 5.78 2.67 -43.21
CA PHE A 725 5.33 3.99 -42.80
C PHE A 725 6.50 4.88 -42.39
N TYR A 726 7.41 4.43 -41.52
CA TYR A 726 8.57 5.25 -41.12
C TYR A 726 9.53 5.56 -42.27
N ARG A 727 9.66 4.64 -43.25
CA ARG A 727 10.39 4.90 -44.51
C ARG A 727 9.80 6.03 -45.35
N THR A 728 8.54 6.43 -45.12
CA THR A 728 7.98 7.61 -45.79
C THR A 728 8.47 8.94 -45.22
N PHE A 729 8.94 8.96 -43.97
CA PHE A 729 9.46 10.15 -43.30
C PHE A 729 10.98 10.27 -43.38
N VAL A 730 11.69 9.14 -43.32
CA VAL A 730 13.16 9.11 -43.28
C VAL A 730 13.69 8.16 -44.36
N ARG A 731 14.63 8.64 -45.18
CA ARG A 731 15.18 7.90 -46.32
C ARG A 731 16.36 6.99 -45.98
N ASP A 732 16.95 7.15 -44.80
CA ASP A 732 18.07 6.32 -44.32
C ASP A 732 17.56 5.13 -43.50
N ASP A 733 17.98 3.92 -43.89
CA ASP A 733 17.59 2.66 -43.23
C ASP A 733 18.13 2.58 -41.78
N ASN A 734 19.27 3.21 -41.47
CA ASN A 734 19.80 3.24 -40.10
C ASN A 734 18.96 4.14 -39.18
N ALA A 735 18.51 5.29 -39.69
CA ALA A 735 17.63 6.18 -38.95
C ALA A 735 16.24 5.56 -38.71
N VAL A 736 15.68 4.85 -39.70
CA VAL A 736 14.43 4.08 -39.50
C VAL A 736 14.60 3.02 -38.42
N LYS A 737 15.74 2.33 -38.42
CA LYS A 737 16.07 1.34 -37.39
C LYS A 737 16.14 1.97 -35.99
N MET A 738 16.82 3.10 -35.83
CA MET A 738 16.89 3.81 -34.54
C MET A 738 15.53 4.31 -34.05
N VAL A 739 14.68 4.84 -34.94
CA VAL A 739 13.31 5.27 -34.57
C VAL A 739 12.52 4.11 -34.02
N VAL A 740 12.61 2.94 -34.66
CA VAL A 740 11.96 1.71 -34.20
C VAL A 740 12.58 1.22 -32.89
N GLU A 741 13.90 1.16 -32.77
CA GLU A 741 14.60 0.67 -31.57
C GLU A 741 14.39 1.55 -30.34
N ASN A 742 14.34 2.88 -30.49
CA ASN A 742 14.13 3.79 -29.34
C ASN A 742 12.69 3.79 -28.84
N ASN A 743 11.73 3.44 -29.70
CA ASN A 743 10.30 3.52 -29.40
C ASN A 743 9.60 2.16 -29.45
N PHE A 744 10.35 1.05 -29.54
CA PHE A 744 9.81 -0.28 -29.87
C PHE A 744 8.65 -0.71 -28.98
N ARG A 745 8.73 -0.49 -27.66
CA ARG A 745 7.64 -0.82 -26.71
C ARG A 745 6.38 -0.01 -26.98
N GLN A 746 6.53 1.28 -27.30
CA GLN A 746 5.41 2.19 -27.51
C GLN A 746 4.74 1.95 -28.87
N ILE A 747 5.54 1.64 -29.89
CA ILE A 747 5.08 1.26 -31.23
C ILE A 747 4.38 -0.11 -31.16
N ALA A 748 4.97 -1.10 -30.48
CA ALA A 748 4.37 -2.42 -30.30
C ALA A 748 3.06 -2.33 -29.52
N LYS A 749 2.99 -1.51 -28.47
CA LYS A 749 1.74 -1.22 -27.76
C LYS A 749 0.67 -0.65 -28.69
N GLU A 750 1.01 0.32 -29.55
CA GLU A 750 0.05 0.89 -30.51
C GLU A 750 -0.45 -0.15 -31.52
N ILE A 751 0.43 -1.03 -32.01
CA ILE A 751 0.03 -2.14 -32.90
C ILE A 751 -0.89 -3.10 -32.15
N TYR A 752 -0.54 -3.46 -30.90
CA TYR A 752 -1.33 -4.33 -30.05
C TYR A 752 -2.72 -3.77 -29.73
N ASP A 753 -2.81 -2.48 -29.41
CA ASP A 753 -4.09 -1.79 -29.16
C ASP A 753 -5.01 -1.92 -30.39
N GLN A 754 -4.48 -1.80 -31.61
CA GLN A 754 -5.24 -2.01 -32.84
C GLN A 754 -5.57 -3.49 -33.12
N ILE A 755 -4.71 -4.43 -32.73
CA ILE A 755 -5.04 -5.87 -32.76
C ILE A 755 -6.26 -6.14 -31.87
N MET A 756 -6.29 -5.54 -30.67
CA MET A 756 -7.40 -5.66 -29.73
C MET A 756 -8.69 -5.00 -30.25
N GLU A 757 -8.61 -3.94 -31.07
CA GLU A 757 -9.76 -3.35 -31.76
C GLU A 757 -10.40 -4.30 -32.79
N HIS A 758 -9.69 -5.33 -33.27
CA HIS A 758 -10.14 -6.23 -34.35
C HIS A 758 -10.40 -7.68 -33.91
N LYS A 759 -10.50 -7.95 -32.61
CA LYS A 759 -10.86 -9.28 -32.08
C LYS A 759 -12.37 -9.55 -32.18
N GLU A 760 -12.72 -10.82 -32.34
CA GLU A 760 -14.08 -11.35 -32.35
C GLU A 760 -14.13 -12.60 -31.47
N TYR A 761 -15.15 -12.68 -30.62
CA TYR A 761 -15.37 -13.83 -29.73
C TYR A 761 -16.32 -14.81 -30.41
N VAL A 762 -15.91 -16.08 -30.56
CA VAL A 762 -16.71 -17.14 -31.16
C VAL A 762 -17.14 -18.14 -30.10
N LYS A 763 -18.46 -18.33 -30.02
CA LYS A 763 -19.22 -19.11 -29.02
C LYS A 763 -19.03 -18.65 -27.58
N GLU A 764 -20.12 -18.18 -27.01
CA GLU A 764 -20.20 -17.69 -25.64
C GLU A 764 -20.77 -18.77 -24.73
N GLY A 765 -20.02 -19.14 -23.69
CA GLY A 765 -20.41 -20.12 -22.68
C GLY A 765 -20.18 -19.60 -21.27
N TYR A 766 -20.45 -20.44 -20.26
CA TYR A 766 -20.10 -20.17 -18.86
C TYR A 766 -19.16 -21.27 -18.38
N VAL A 767 -18.12 -20.90 -17.63
CA VAL A 767 -17.30 -21.89 -16.91
C VAL A 767 -18.25 -22.74 -16.06
N GLU A 768 -17.97 -24.03 -15.92
CA GLU A 768 -18.87 -25.01 -15.29
C GLU A 768 -19.54 -24.42 -14.03
N PRO A 769 -20.86 -24.14 -14.08
CA PRO A 769 -21.52 -23.41 -13.00
C PRO A 769 -21.58 -24.22 -11.72
N SER A 770 -21.06 -23.68 -10.62
CA SER A 770 -21.24 -24.27 -9.29
C SER A 770 -22.41 -23.62 -8.57
N ILE A 771 -23.29 -24.43 -7.96
CA ILE A 771 -24.42 -23.95 -7.14
C ILE A 771 -24.20 -24.41 -5.69
N GLY A 772 -24.23 -23.45 -4.77
CA GLY A 772 -24.14 -23.67 -3.33
C GLY A 772 -25.40 -23.21 -2.60
N LYS A 773 -25.54 -23.64 -1.34
CA LYS A 773 -26.62 -23.16 -0.47
C LYS A 773 -26.50 -21.64 -0.26
N PRO A 774 -27.62 -20.92 -0.11
CA PRO A 774 -27.62 -19.53 0.33
C PRO A 774 -26.79 -19.33 1.59
N LYS A 775 -26.17 -18.16 1.73
CA LYS A 775 -25.67 -17.72 3.03
C LYS A 775 -26.86 -17.63 3.99
N THR A 776 -26.62 -17.95 5.25
CA THR A 776 -27.64 -17.93 6.31
C THR A 776 -28.18 -16.52 6.58
N THR A 777 -27.40 -15.49 6.25
CA THR A 777 -27.77 -14.08 6.39
C THR A 777 -27.47 -13.31 5.11
N LEU A 778 -28.28 -12.27 4.85
CA LEU A 778 -27.97 -11.25 3.84
C LEU A 778 -26.71 -10.46 4.21
N GLU A 779 -26.00 -9.99 3.19
CA GLU A 779 -24.77 -9.22 3.34
C GLU A 779 -25.04 -7.81 3.86
N GLN A 780 -24.14 -7.31 4.71
CA GLN A 780 -24.21 -5.95 5.27
C GLN A 780 -23.42 -4.99 4.38
N PHE A 781 -23.76 -3.70 4.42
CA PHE A 781 -23.05 -2.67 3.66
C PHE A 781 -23.00 -1.35 4.42
N ASN A 782 -22.13 -0.43 3.99
CA ASN A 782 -21.94 0.85 4.65
C ASN A 782 -22.62 2.00 3.89
N ILE A 783 -23.16 2.97 4.61
CA ILE A 783 -23.59 4.25 4.05
C ILE A 783 -22.92 5.40 4.83
N SER A 784 -22.23 6.29 4.12
CA SER A 784 -21.79 7.57 4.69
C SER A 784 -22.94 8.57 4.72
N LYS A 785 -23.23 9.22 5.85
CA LYS A 785 -24.17 10.36 5.95
C LYS A 785 -23.61 11.48 6.79
N SER A 786 -24.21 12.66 6.70
CA SER A 786 -23.87 13.76 7.61
C SER A 786 -24.44 13.49 9.01
N ILE A 787 -23.76 13.93 10.08
CA ILE A 787 -24.26 13.72 11.47
C ILE A 787 -25.65 14.33 11.67
N ASP A 788 -25.88 15.54 11.14
CA ASP A 788 -27.17 16.23 11.22
C ASP A 788 -28.21 15.69 10.24
N GLU A 789 -27.82 14.78 9.35
CA GLU A 789 -28.71 14.19 8.37
C GLU A 789 -29.59 13.14 9.05
N LYS A 790 -30.87 13.49 9.19
CA LYS A 790 -31.90 12.54 9.60
C LYS A 790 -32.38 11.73 8.40
N PRO A 791 -32.43 10.39 8.52
CA PRO A 791 -33.10 9.55 7.53
C PRO A 791 -34.55 10.01 7.32
N VAL A 792 -35.03 9.90 6.08
CA VAL A 792 -36.37 10.32 5.67
C VAL A 792 -37.16 9.12 5.16
N THR A 793 -38.49 9.21 5.11
CA THR A 793 -39.30 8.16 4.44
C THR A 793 -39.46 8.49 2.95
N LEU A 794 -39.62 7.46 2.11
CA LEU A 794 -39.90 7.67 0.68
C LEU A 794 -41.19 8.47 0.48
N GLU A 795 -42.23 8.19 1.28
CA GLU A 795 -43.50 8.93 1.28
C GLU A 795 -43.29 10.44 1.43
N SER A 796 -42.38 10.85 2.30
CA SER A 796 -42.13 12.27 2.59
C SER A 796 -41.42 13.01 1.45
N GLN A 797 -40.82 12.28 0.50
CA GLN A 797 -39.97 12.83 -0.56
C GLN A 797 -40.51 12.56 -1.97
N LEU A 798 -41.75 12.10 -2.13
CA LEU A 798 -42.34 11.74 -3.44
C LEU A 798 -42.25 12.85 -4.49
N ASP A 799 -42.40 14.12 -4.09
CA ASP A 799 -42.34 15.27 -4.99
C ASP A 799 -40.92 15.83 -5.19
N ARG A 800 -39.97 15.46 -4.32
CA ARG A 800 -38.60 16.00 -4.30
C ARG A 800 -37.61 14.91 -3.88
N PHE A 801 -37.33 13.99 -4.79
CA PHE A 801 -36.31 12.97 -4.57
C PHE A 801 -34.91 13.60 -4.49
N HIS A 802 -34.09 13.12 -3.55
CA HIS A 802 -32.72 13.56 -3.34
C HIS A 802 -31.80 12.35 -3.19
N LYS A 803 -30.95 12.10 -4.19
CA LYS A 803 -30.03 10.94 -4.22
C LYS A 803 -29.09 10.83 -3.01
N ASP A 804 -28.77 11.96 -2.37
CA ASP A 804 -27.84 11.98 -1.23
C ASP A 804 -28.51 11.53 0.07
N LYS A 805 -29.85 11.51 0.13
CA LYS A 805 -30.62 11.17 1.33
C LYS A 805 -30.62 9.69 1.64
N ILE A 806 -30.60 9.39 2.93
CA ILE A 806 -30.91 8.04 3.44
C ILE A 806 -32.41 7.90 3.62
N TYR A 807 -32.95 6.84 3.05
CA TYR A 807 -34.35 6.47 3.15
C TYR A 807 -34.55 5.33 4.15
N THR A 808 -35.59 5.42 4.98
CA THR A 808 -35.93 4.43 6.01
C THR A 808 -37.45 4.30 6.17
N GLY A 809 -37.89 3.51 7.15
CA GLY A 809 -39.31 3.30 7.46
C GLY A 809 -39.98 2.22 6.61
N PHE A 810 -39.19 1.38 5.95
CA PHE A 810 -39.69 0.29 5.12
C PHE A 810 -40.32 -0.83 5.97
N ARG A 811 -41.39 -1.43 5.46
CA ARG A 811 -42.07 -2.56 6.11
C ARG A 811 -41.83 -3.87 5.39
N LYS A 812 -41.44 -3.84 4.11
CA LYS A 812 -41.17 -5.03 3.30
C LYS A 812 -39.69 -5.17 2.91
N ALA A 813 -38.86 -4.19 3.24
CA ALA A 813 -37.47 -4.24 2.83
C ALA A 813 -36.62 -5.08 3.79
N CYS A 814 -35.65 -5.80 3.23
CA CYS A 814 -34.76 -6.68 4.00
C CYS A 814 -33.73 -5.94 4.88
N HIS A 815 -33.32 -4.72 4.49
CA HIS A 815 -32.44 -3.86 5.29
C HIS A 815 -33.20 -2.69 5.92
N THR A 816 -32.63 -2.14 6.99
CA THR A 816 -33.23 -1.05 7.79
C THR A 816 -33.31 0.29 7.05
N MET A 817 -32.42 0.52 6.08
CA MET A 817 -32.34 1.76 5.31
C MET A 817 -31.61 1.56 3.97
N TYR A 818 -31.85 2.47 3.02
CA TYR A 818 -31.17 2.47 1.73
C TYR A 818 -30.88 3.91 1.26
N ARG A 819 -29.84 4.05 0.43
CA ARG A 819 -29.71 5.15 -0.52
C ARG A 819 -30.15 4.65 -1.90
N PHE A 820 -30.61 5.51 -2.78
CA PHE A 820 -30.95 5.17 -4.17
C PHE A 820 -30.16 6.05 -5.13
N ASP A 821 -29.69 5.48 -6.23
CA ASP A 821 -28.79 6.18 -7.14
C ASP A 821 -29.58 7.09 -8.10
N SER A 822 -30.84 6.72 -8.35
CA SER A 822 -31.76 7.44 -9.21
C SER A 822 -33.14 7.64 -8.56
N SER A 823 -33.88 8.65 -9.03
CA SER A 823 -35.28 8.84 -8.63
C SER A 823 -36.17 7.68 -9.05
N ASP A 824 -35.79 6.98 -10.12
CA ASP A 824 -36.59 5.88 -10.67
C ASP A 824 -36.45 4.60 -9.84
N GLU A 825 -35.25 4.30 -9.31
CA GLU A 825 -35.06 3.29 -8.27
C GLU A 825 -35.87 3.63 -7.01
N GLY A 826 -35.83 4.89 -6.56
CA GLY A 826 -36.62 5.33 -5.40
C GLY A 826 -38.13 5.15 -5.61
N ARG A 827 -38.63 5.45 -6.81
CA ARG A 827 -40.03 5.21 -7.20
C ARG A 827 -40.35 3.72 -7.27
N PHE A 828 -39.43 2.90 -7.77
CA PHE A 828 -39.59 1.46 -7.82
C PHE A 828 -39.67 0.85 -6.41
N ALA A 829 -38.75 1.24 -5.51
CA ALA A 829 -38.79 0.83 -4.11
C ALA A 829 -40.10 1.26 -3.42
N TYR A 830 -40.59 2.47 -3.71
CA TYR A 830 -41.88 2.94 -3.22
C TYR A 830 -43.04 2.05 -3.70
N LEU A 831 -43.03 1.66 -4.98
CA LEU A 831 -44.01 0.74 -5.55
C LEU A 831 -43.97 -0.61 -4.82
N LEU A 832 -42.79 -1.20 -4.65
CA LEU A 832 -42.63 -2.49 -3.96
C LEU A 832 -43.15 -2.46 -2.52
N GLU A 833 -42.94 -1.34 -1.82
CA GLU A 833 -43.41 -1.14 -0.46
C GLU A 833 -44.95 -1.02 -0.35
N LYS A 834 -45.64 -0.59 -1.41
CA LYS A 834 -47.11 -0.47 -1.46
C LYS A 834 -47.83 -1.67 -2.06
N ASP A 835 -47.19 -2.37 -2.99
CA ASP A 835 -47.82 -3.47 -3.72
C ASP A 835 -48.10 -4.65 -2.79
N THR A 836 -49.37 -5.05 -2.66
CA THR A 836 -49.80 -6.15 -1.78
C THR A 836 -49.27 -7.53 -2.21
N ALA A 837 -48.86 -7.69 -3.48
CA ALA A 837 -48.31 -8.95 -3.97
C ALA A 837 -46.84 -9.19 -3.54
N VAL A 838 -46.14 -8.15 -3.13
CA VAL A 838 -44.76 -8.22 -2.63
C VAL A 838 -44.77 -8.66 -1.17
N GLU A 839 -44.07 -9.75 -0.88
CA GLU A 839 -43.81 -10.21 0.49
C GLU A 839 -42.65 -9.41 1.06
N ASP A 840 -41.47 -9.54 0.43
CA ASP A 840 -40.25 -8.83 0.79
C ASP A 840 -39.52 -8.32 -0.46
N TRP A 841 -38.66 -7.31 -0.27
CA TRP A 841 -37.75 -6.84 -1.32
C TRP A 841 -36.38 -6.46 -0.78
N LEU A 842 -35.38 -6.60 -1.63
CA LEU A 842 -33.98 -6.34 -1.31
C LEU A 842 -33.36 -5.51 -2.43
N ARG A 843 -32.69 -4.40 -2.06
CA ARG A 843 -31.59 -3.87 -2.87
C ARG A 843 -30.33 -4.58 -2.39
N PRO A 844 -29.68 -5.43 -3.21
CA PRO A 844 -28.56 -6.23 -2.76
C PRO A 844 -27.40 -5.36 -2.25
N ALA A 845 -26.75 -5.80 -1.17
CA ALA A 845 -25.49 -5.23 -0.75
C ALA A 845 -24.39 -5.54 -1.79
N PRO A 846 -23.30 -4.76 -1.85
CA PRO A 846 -22.14 -5.12 -2.64
C PRO A 846 -21.70 -6.56 -2.30
N LYS A 847 -21.35 -7.34 -3.31
CA LYS A 847 -21.03 -8.78 -3.18
C LYS A 847 -22.15 -9.69 -2.67
N GLN A 848 -23.40 -9.25 -2.58
CA GLN A 848 -24.49 -10.18 -2.23
C GLN A 848 -24.58 -11.36 -3.23
N PHE A 849 -24.23 -11.12 -4.50
CA PHE A 849 -24.14 -12.09 -5.60
C PHE A 849 -22.68 -12.43 -5.95
N GLU A 850 -21.88 -12.87 -4.98
CA GLU A 850 -20.49 -13.29 -5.24
C GLU A 850 -20.40 -14.32 -6.36
N GLY A 851 -19.52 -14.06 -7.34
CA GLY A 851 -19.24 -14.98 -8.43
C GLY A 851 -20.16 -14.83 -9.64
N LEU A 852 -21.08 -13.86 -9.66
CA LEU A 852 -21.79 -13.46 -10.88
C LEU A 852 -20.96 -12.42 -11.62
N HIS A 853 -20.49 -12.80 -12.80
CA HIS A 853 -19.72 -11.90 -13.66
C HIS A 853 -20.45 -11.61 -14.96
N TRP A 854 -20.22 -10.42 -15.49
CA TRP A 854 -20.64 -10.04 -16.82
C TRP A 854 -19.41 -9.62 -17.62
N ARG A 855 -19.53 -9.68 -18.94
CA ARG A 855 -18.42 -9.39 -19.84
C ARG A 855 -18.55 -8.01 -20.44
N ASP A 856 -17.46 -7.25 -20.46
CA ASP A 856 -17.41 -5.95 -21.13
C ASP A 856 -17.16 -6.06 -22.65
N GLU A 857 -17.18 -4.90 -23.32
CA GLU A 857 -16.95 -4.80 -24.78
C GLU A 857 -15.54 -5.28 -25.16
N SER A 858 -14.59 -5.17 -24.23
CA SER A 858 -13.22 -5.66 -24.37
C SER A 858 -13.08 -7.16 -24.10
N GLY A 859 -14.18 -7.84 -23.78
CA GLY A 859 -14.22 -9.26 -23.48
C GLY A 859 -13.66 -9.66 -22.11
N ASP A 860 -13.37 -8.69 -21.25
CA ASP A 860 -12.97 -8.94 -19.87
C ASP A 860 -14.19 -9.38 -19.05
N SER A 861 -14.02 -10.45 -18.27
CA SER A 861 -15.08 -11.06 -17.45
C SER A 861 -14.84 -10.86 -15.95
N ASP A 862 -13.91 -9.98 -15.57
CA ASP A 862 -13.65 -9.66 -14.16
C ASP A 862 -14.67 -8.68 -13.56
N HIS A 863 -15.68 -8.25 -14.34
CA HIS A 863 -16.73 -7.35 -13.85
C HIS A 863 -17.82 -8.10 -13.08
N ASN A 864 -17.96 -7.79 -11.79
CA ASN A 864 -19.06 -8.31 -10.98
C ASN A 864 -20.42 -7.75 -11.46
N TYR A 865 -21.43 -8.61 -11.50
CA TYR A 865 -22.82 -8.22 -11.76
C TYR A 865 -23.59 -8.11 -10.45
N GLU A 866 -24.12 -6.91 -10.20
CA GLU A 866 -24.97 -6.60 -9.05
C GLU A 866 -26.35 -6.17 -9.58
N PRO A 867 -27.43 -6.93 -9.32
CA PRO A 867 -28.77 -6.57 -9.76
C PRO A 867 -29.34 -5.44 -8.89
N ASP A 868 -30.19 -4.58 -9.48
CA ASP A 868 -30.75 -3.42 -8.79
C ASP A 868 -31.69 -3.84 -7.63
N PHE A 869 -32.57 -4.82 -7.87
CA PHE A 869 -33.51 -5.33 -6.87
C PHE A 869 -33.72 -6.84 -6.95
N VAL A 870 -34.09 -7.44 -5.82
CA VAL A 870 -34.65 -8.80 -5.72
C VAL A 870 -35.98 -8.69 -4.98
N VAL A 871 -37.04 -9.24 -5.56
CA VAL A 871 -38.41 -9.12 -5.05
C VAL A 871 -38.96 -10.51 -4.80
N GLU A 872 -39.39 -10.76 -3.57
CA GLU A 872 -40.05 -12.00 -3.20
C GLU A 872 -41.57 -11.85 -3.31
N LEU A 873 -42.17 -12.72 -4.11
CA LEU A 873 -43.62 -12.88 -4.25
C LEU A 873 -44.02 -14.23 -3.65
N ALA A 874 -45.33 -14.44 -3.47
CA ALA A 874 -45.87 -15.68 -2.91
C ALA A 874 -45.37 -16.97 -3.61
N ASN A 875 -45.19 -16.93 -4.93
CA ASN A 875 -44.86 -18.12 -5.74
C ASN A 875 -43.51 -18.05 -6.47
N GLU A 876 -42.83 -16.91 -6.50
CA GLU A 876 -41.59 -16.74 -7.25
C GLU A 876 -40.73 -15.60 -6.67
N ILE A 877 -39.43 -15.64 -6.97
CA ILE A 877 -38.49 -14.56 -6.69
C ILE A 877 -38.12 -13.89 -8.00
N VAL A 878 -38.18 -12.56 -8.05
CA VAL A 878 -37.92 -11.78 -9.27
C VAL A 878 -36.65 -10.95 -9.07
N MET A 879 -35.63 -11.22 -9.88
CA MET A 879 -34.45 -10.36 -10.02
C MET A 879 -34.78 -9.24 -11.01
N VAL A 880 -34.65 -7.99 -10.57
CA VAL A 880 -35.10 -6.83 -11.33
C VAL A 880 -33.96 -5.86 -11.61
N GLU A 881 -33.89 -5.41 -12.85
CA GLU A 881 -33.05 -4.28 -13.29
C GLU A 881 -33.96 -3.11 -13.69
N VAL A 882 -33.66 -1.89 -13.25
CA VAL A 882 -34.37 -0.67 -13.63
C VAL A 882 -33.47 0.14 -14.56
N LYS A 883 -33.90 0.36 -15.81
CA LYS A 883 -33.11 1.08 -16.82
C LYS A 883 -33.98 1.96 -17.72
N PRO A 884 -33.50 3.14 -18.15
CA PRO A 884 -34.16 3.91 -19.20
C PRO A 884 -34.30 3.08 -20.47
N ARG A 885 -35.38 3.26 -21.24
CA ARG A 885 -35.63 2.46 -22.44
C ARG A 885 -34.49 2.52 -23.47
N GLU A 886 -33.81 3.65 -23.52
CA GLU A 886 -32.69 3.94 -24.42
C GLU A 886 -31.45 3.11 -24.10
N GLU A 887 -31.25 2.76 -22.82
CA GLU A 887 -30.06 2.04 -22.33
C GLU A 887 -30.24 0.52 -22.36
N ILE A 888 -31.47 0.02 -22.46
CA ILE A 888 -31.77 -1.41 -22.42
C ILE A 888 -31.00 -2.17 -23.50
N GLU A 889 -30.91 -1.63 -24.71
CA GLU A 889 -30.21 -2.26 -25.83
C GLU A 889 -28.69 -2.03 -25.84
N SER A 890 -28.15 -1.33 -24.82
CA SER A 890 -26.70 -1.15 -24.70
C SER A 890 -26.00 -2.48 -24.45
N PHE A 891 -24.75 -2.59 -24.92
CA PHE A 891 -23.95 -3.82 -24.77
C PHE A 891 -23.86 -4.25 -23.30
N HIS A 892 -23.52 -3.33 -22.41
CA HIS A 892 -23.37 -3.59 -20.98
C HIS A 892 -24.65 -4.11 -20.33
N VAL A 893 -25.81 -3.53 -20.66
CA VAL A 893 -27.10 -3.98 -20.10
C VAL A 893 -27.50 -5.35 -20.65
N GLN A 894 -27.28 -5.62 -21.94
CA GLN A 894 -27.56 -6.93 -22.53
C GLN A 894 -26.62 -8.03 -22.00
N ALA A 895 -25.33 -7.70 -21.77
CA ALA A 895 -24.37 -8.62 -21.16
C ALA A 895 -24.78 -9.01 -19.73
N LYS A 896 -25.17 -8.03 -18.91
CA LYS A 896 -25.71 -8.25 -17.56
C LYS A 896 -26.99 -9.07 -17.58
N LYS A 897 -27.93 -8.74 -18.48
CA LYS A 897 -29.18 -9.48 -18.69
C LYS A 897 -28.93 -10.97 -18.97
N LYS A 898 -27.98 -11.32 -19.85
CA LYS A 898 -27.64 -12.73 -20.12
C LYS A 898 -27.21 -13.48 -18.87
N THR A 899 -26.32 -12.90 -18.05
CA THR A 899 -25.89 -13.50 -16.78
C THR A 899 -27.05 -13.63 -15.80
N ALA A 900 -27.91 -12.62 -15.71
CA ALA A 900 -29.08 -12.62 -14.84
C ALA A 900 -30.13 -13.69 -15.24
N GLU A 901 -30.40 -13.82 -16.54
CA GLU A 901 -31.27 -14.86 -17.09
C GLU A 901 -30.69 -16.26 -16.81
N LYS A 902 -29.37 -16.43 -17.00
CA LYS A 902 -28.71 -17.70 -16.73
C LYS A 902 -28.79 -18.10 -15.26
N TYR A 903 -28.60 -17.14 -14.37
CA TYR A 903 -28.76 -17.32 -12.94
C TYR A 903 -30.19 -17.76 -12.58
N CYS A 904 -31.19 -17.05 -13.08
CA CYS A 904 -32.60 -17.38 -12.83
C CYS A 904 -33.00 -18.74 -13.39
N GLU A 905 -32.48 -19.11 -14.56
CA GLU A 905 -32.66 -20.43 -15.19
C GLU A 905 -32.12 -21.54 -14.28
N LEU A 906 -30.87 -21.41 -13.81
CA LEU A 906 -30.22 -22.40 -12.95
C LEU A 906 -30.91 -22.49 -11.59
N ALA A 907 -31.29 -21.36 -11.00
CA ALA A 907 -32.01 -21.34 -9.73
C ALA A 907 -33.35 -22.06 -9.86
N THR A 908 -34.11 -21.77 -10.91
CA THR A 908 -35.42 -22.41 -11.19
C THR A 908 -35.29 -23.91 -11.45
N LYS A 909 -34.26 -24.35 -12.17
CA LYS A 909 -34.00 -25.78 -12.44
C LYS A 909 -33.70 -26.58 -11.17
N ASN A 910 -33.20 -25.92 -10.13
CA ASN A 910 -32.76 -26.55 -8.89
C ASN A 910 -33.71 -26.26 -7.70
N VAL A 911 -34.97 -25.88 -7.95
CA VAL A 911 -35.99 -25.77 -6.90
C VAL A 911 -36.12 -27.09 -6.15
N GLY A 912 -36.12 -27.01 -4.81
CA GLY A 912 -36.09 -28.17 -3.90
C GLY A 912 -34.67 -28.68 -3.59
N GLN A 913 -33.63 -28.15 -4.24
CA GLN A 913 -32.23 -28.44 -3.96
C GLN A 913 -31.50 -27.20 -3.47
N PHE A 914 -30.36 -27.37 -2.80
CA PHE A 914 -29.50 -26.27 -2.35
C PHE A 914 -30.20 -25.15 -1.54
N GLY A 915 -31.34 -25.43 -0.89
CA GLY A 915 -32.10 -24.40 -0.15
C GLY A 915 -32.94 -23.47 -1.04
N ILE A 916 -33.11 -23.79 -2.33
CA ILE A 916 -33.95 -23.04 -3.25
C ILE A 916 -35.41 -23.47 -3.07
N VAL A 917 -36.26 -22.55 -2.62
CA VAL A 917 -37.67 -22.84 -2.29
C VAL A 917 -38.67 -22.32 -3.33
N LYS A 918 -38.30 -21.30 -4.10
CA LYS A 918 -39.15 -20.66 -5.12
C LYS A 918 -38.41 -20.59 -6.46
N PRO A 919 -39.11 -20.68 -7.60
CA PRO A 919 -38.54 -20.40 -8.91
C PRO A 919 -38.10 -18.93 -9.02
N TRP A 920 -37.11 -18.68 -9.87
CA TRP A 920 -36.52 -17.35 -10.09
C TRP A 920 -36.82 -16.84 -11.50
N ARG A 921 -37.11 -15.54 -11.61
CA ARG A 921 -37.33 -14.87 -12.89
C ARG A 921 -36.52 -13.59 -12.98
N TYR A 922 -35.94 -13.33 -14.15
CA TYR A 922 -35.32 -12.04 -14.45
C TYR A 922 -36.33 -11.09 -15.10
N LEU A 923 -36.29 -9.81 -14.73
CA LEU A 923 -37.12 -8.75 -15.28
C LEU A 923 -36.30 -7.47 -15.47
N ILE A 924 -36.32 -6.89 -16.66
CA ILE A 924 -35.84 -5.53 -16.89
C ILE A 924 -37.04 -4.57 -17.01
N VAL A 925 -37.07 -3.53 -16.18
CA VAL A 925 -38.17 -2.57 -16.09
C VAL A 925 -37.73 -1.24 -16.70
N PRO A 926 -38.35 -0.82 -17.83
CA PRO A 926 -38.17 0.52 -18.37
C PRO A 926 -38.68 1.57 -17.37
N THR A 927 -37.87 2.59 -17.07
CA THR A 927 -38.19 3.62 -16.06
C THR A 927 -39.51 4.34 -16.34
N GLU A 928 -39.88 4.52 -17.61
CA GLU A 928 -41.10 5.20 -18.04
C GLU A 928 -42.38 4.43 -17.69
N ARG A 929 -42.25 3.13 -17.36
CA ARG A 929 -43.36 2.29 -16.92
C ARG A 929 -43.59 2.35 -15.41
N ILE A 930 -42.70 2.96 -14.64
CA ILE A 930 -42.80 3.04 -13.19
C ILE A 930 -43.71 4.22 -12.83
N THR A 931 -44.97 3.92 -12.53
CA THR A 931 -45.95 4.90 -12.05
C THR A 931 -46.41 4.57 -10.63
N ILE A 932 -47.00 5.55 -9.92
CA ILE A 932 -47.53 5.38 -8.56
C ILE A 932 -48.64 4.31 -8.51
N SER A 933 -49.34 4.06 -9.62
CA SER A 933 -50.39 3.04 -9.73
C SER A 933 -49.91 1.70 -10.29
N SER A 934 -48.63 1.58 -10.63
CA SER A 934 -48.06 0.35 -11.17
C SER A 934 -47.95 -0.72 -10.09
N THR A 935 -47.99 -1.98 -10.50
CA THR A 935 -47.75 -3.16 -9.64
C THR A 935 -46.68 -4.03 -10.29
N ILE A 936 -45.92 -4.78 -9.48
CA ILE A 936 -44.87 -5.66 -9.99
C ILE A 936 -45.44 -6.71 -10.95
N THR A 937 -46.62 -7.25 -10.62
CA THR A 937 -47.33 -8.21 -11.47
C THR A 937 -47.77 -7.58 -12.80
N GLY A 938 -48.19 -6.31 -12.78
CA GLY A 938 -48.54 -5.57 -13.99
C GLY A 938 -47.33 -5.28 -14.89
N LEU A 939 -46.17 -5.02 -14.29
CA LEU A 939 -44.92 -4.82 -15.02
C LEU A 939 -44.47 -6.11 -15.72
N MET A 940 -44.58 -7.26 -15.05
CA MET A 940 -44.21 -8.60 -15.56
C MET A 940 -45.10 -9.12 -16.71
N ARG A 941 -46.36 -8.69 -16.82
CA ARG A 941 -47.29 -9.20 -17.86
C ARG A 941 -47.06 -8.63 -19.25
N ASN A 942 -46.36 -7.51 -19.33
CA ASN A 942 -46.16 -6.73 -20.55
C ASN A 942 -44.66 -6.54 -20.85
N SER A 943 -43.78 -7.37 -20.27
CA SER A 943 -42.33 -7.35 -20.44
C SER A 943 -41.87 -8.40 -21.42
#